data_AF-A0A355QER2-F1
#
_entry.id   AF-A0A355QER2-F1
#
_cell.length_a   1.000
_cell.length_b   1.000
_cell.length_c   1.000
_cell.angle_alpha   90.00
_cell.angle_beta   90.00
_cell.angle_gamma   90.00
#
_symmetry.space_group_name_H-M   'P 1'
#
loop_
_entity.id
_entity.type
_entity.pdbx_description
1 polymer ?
#
loop_
_entity_poly.entity_id
_entity_poly.type
_entity_poly.pdbx_seq_one_letter_code
_entity_poly.pdbx_strand_id
1 'polypeptide(L)'
;WLLFTNGGDFGVQDAQFGKDIGFYVFKMPFTSFVVGWLFGTLIVTLVVTTVLHYLNGGIRLQTVGERVQPAVKAHLSLLLGLLALVKAADYWLARYELTTSTRGAVHGATYTDVKAQLPAINLLILISLFAVILLIVNIRRRGWVLPVLAVGLWAFVALVMGNIYPAVIQNLRVEPAESEKEAEYIGRNIEATRQAFGLADVTVQQLDGMDNVITGEDLFANPGTVRNIRVLDPLVVQGTFDRLQGEREFYRFSRELDSDRYVVDGEPTQVMIGARELEPNVTRSWESQHVAFTHGYGVALAPVSRVRATGDPEFLIGDLPISVDPSISVTIDQPQIYVGEGLGGYAIVGASRDEVDYTDENQETLEVRYADIGGEGGVSMGSLVRRAAFSLRFGELEPLISNFVTEDSRVVYVRDVRERVEKLAPFLRFDADPYPVLHEGGIVYVIDGYTTTNRYPYAQRAPVRELPSQSGLRTGFNYVRNSVKAVVDAFDGSVTFYVVDVDDPIIRAYEGAFDGLFRPISEMPVELVEHLRYAEDLFRIQTELWGAYHVDDTENFYQRASEWAVSQDPGRTGEGARDLVLVDEQGIRIGTRDMRMAPYRTMLDLPGGDETEFVILRAFVPLDEQDARKELAAYIVGRSDDEHYGELVLYRPPTSNFDGPALSEERIRNDEEVATLQTLLSQRGSTVLFGELLLVPIENSVLYVRPLYVQAEGDNTVPELERVIVAVGEDVVMADSLQEALEVLTDTDLASIFGGSTGASTPSGDNTGDSTGDGAGADQEPIDLPDSVADIVAELGGLQVDAAKALAEDPPDWIEWGQIQARAQQLLDALIDASS
;
A
#
# COMPACT_ATOMS: atom_id res chain seq x y z
N TRP A 1 -15.96 23.70 10.48
CA TRP A 1 -17.36 23.93 10.86
C TRP A 1 -18.09 22.60 11.05
N LEU A 2 -18.14 21.72 10.04
CA LEU A 2 -18.79 20.40 10.16
C LEU A 2 -18.34 19.62 11.40
N LEU A 3 -17.02 19.45 11.57
CA LEU A 3 -16.46 18.82 12.77
C LEU A 3 -16.77 19.58 14.07
N PHE A 4 -16.89 20.92 14.02
CA PHE A 4 -17.22 21.72 15.22
C PHE A 4 -18.67 21.49 15.67
N THR A 5 -19.60 21.29 14.74
CA THR A 5 -21.03 21.11 15.03
C THR A 5 -21.41 19.67 15.33
N ASN A 6 -20.74 18.70 14.69
CA ASN A 6 -21.07 17.28 14.81
C ASN A 6 -20.04 16.49 15.64
N GLY A 7 -18.92 17.10 16.02
CA GLY A 7 -17.87 16.44 16.80
C GLY A 7 -18.30 16.14 18.24
N GLY A 8 -17.87 14.97 18.72
CA GLY A 8 -18.09 14.49 20.07
C GLY A 8 -16.85 14.61 20.97
N ASP A 9 -16.80 13.76 21.97
CA ASP A 9 -15.63 13.58 22.84
C ASP A 9 -14.87 12.32 22.40
N PHE A 10 -13.55 12.31 22.56
CA PHE A 10 -12.71 11.14 22.32
C PHE A 10 -12.72 10.17 23.49
N GLY A 11 -13.13 10.62 24.69
CA GLY A 11 -13.08 9.82 25.92
C GLY A 11 -11.71 9.81 26.60
N VAL A 12 -10.70 10.44 25.98
CA VAL A 12 -9.34 10.57 26.49
C VAL A 12 -9.05 12.05 26.75
N GLN A 13 -8.43 12.36 27.89
CA GLN A 13 -8.09 13.72 28.29
C GLN A 13 -6.59 13.98 28.13
N ASP A 14 -6.25 15.22 27.75
CA ASP A 14 -4.87 15.66 27.69
C ASP A 14 -4.24 15.76 29.09
N ALA A 15 -3.00 15.30 29.22
CA ALA A 15 -2.31 15.20 30.50
C ALA A 15 -2.00 16.55 31.18
N GLN A 16 -2.03 17.68 30.47
CA GLN A 16 -1.64 18.98 31.03
C GLN A 16 -2.82 19.88 31.43
N PHE A 17 -3.88 19.89 30.64
CA PHE A 17 -5.03 20.79 30.77
C PHE A 17 -6.33 20.06 31.14
N GLY A 18 -6.36 18.72 31.12
CA GLY A 18 -7.54 17.91 31.45
C GLY A 18 -8.72 18.14 30.50
N LYS A 19 -8.43 18.47 29.24
CA LYS A 19 -9.39 18.66 28.16
C LYS A 19 -9.45 17.38 27.33
N ASP A 20 -10.66 16.97 27.01
CA ASP A 20 -10.88 15.89 26.05
C ASP A 20 -10.22 16.22 24.71
N ILE A 21 -9.65 15.21 24.05
CA ILE A 21 -8.95 15.37 22.76
C ILE A 21 -9.87 15.96 21.68
N GLY A 22 -11.18 15.70 21.75
CA GLY A 22 -12.21 16.31 20.90
C GLY A 22 -12.25 17.84 21.00
N PHE A 23 -11.80 18.45 22.11
CA PHE A 23 -11.59 19.89 22.16
C PHE A 23 -10.54 20.35 21.13
N TYR A 24 -9.42 19.65 21.02
CA TYR A 24 -8.31 19.99 20.12
C TYR A 24 -8.62 19.68 18.66
N VAL A 25 -9.30 18.56 18.41
CA VAL A 25 -9.61 18.07 17.07
C VAL A 25 -10.84 18.79 16.47
N PHE A 26 -11.92 18.95 17.24
CA PHE A 26 -13.20 19.44 16.71
C PHE A 26 -13.46 20.92 17.00
N LYS A 27 -13.22 21.35 18.25
CA LYS A 27 -13.64 22.67 18.73
C LYS A 27 -12.61 23.75 18.41
N MET A 28 -11.35 23.48 18.73
CA MET A 28 -10.24 24.41 18.63
C MET A 28 -10.05 24.99 17.22
N PRO A 29 -10.04 24.20 16.11
CA PRO A 29 -9.75 24.74 14.78
C PRO A 29 -10.74 25.81 14.35
N PHE A 30 -12.03 25.60 14.62
CA PHE A 30 -13.05 26.59 14.29
C PHE A 30 -12.96 27.83 15.18
N THR A 31 -12.72 27.66 16.48
CA THR A 31 -12.54 28.82 17.38
C THR A 31 -11.31 29.66 17.03
N SER A 32 -10.18 29.02 16.70
CA SER A 32 -8.97 29.70 16.22
C SER A 32 -9.21 30.41 14.89
N PHE A 33 -9.94 29.78 13.96
CA PHE A 33 -10.35 30.41 12.71
C PHE A 33 -11.19 31.68 12.96
N VAL A 34 -12.20 31.63 13.84
CA VAL A 34 -13.05 32.79 14.16
C VAL A 34 -12.23 33.92 14.80
N VAL A 35 -11.34 33.58 15.74
CA VAL A 35 -10.45 34.56 16.39
C VAL A 35 -9.50 35.21 15.37
N GLY A 36 -8.88 34.41 14.50
CA GLY A 36 -7.99 34.90 13.44
C GLY A 36 -8.72 35.76 12.40
N TRP A 37 -9.92 35.35 11.98
CA TRP A 37 -10.77 36.11 11.07
C TRP A 37 -11.20 37.45 11.67
N LEU A 38 -11.62 37.47 12.95
CA LEU A 38 -11.94 38.70 13.68
C LEU A 38 -10.73 39.63 13.78
N PHE A 39 -9.56 39.08 14.09
CA PHE A 39 -8.31 39.85 14.19
C PHE A 39 -7.95 40.50 12.85
N GLY A 40 -7.95 39.73 11.75
CA GLY A 40 -7.69 40.23 10.40
C GLY A 40 -8.70 41.29 9.96
N THR A 41 -9.99 41.05 10.19
CA THR A 41 -11.06 42.01 9.88
C THR A 41 -10.91 43.31 10.66
N LEU A 42 -10.55 43.25 11.95
CA LEU A 42 -10.31 44.43 12.78
C LEU A 42 -9.07 45.20 12.32
N ILE A 43 -8.00 44.53 11.87
CA ILE A 43 -6.82 45.20 11.29
C ILE A 43 -7.20 45.96 10.02
N VAL A 44 -7.90 45.30 9.09
CA VAL A 44 -8.34 45.96 7.84
C VAL A 44 -9.23 47.16 8.18
N THR A 45 -10.17 46.99 9.11
CA THR A 45 -11.04 48.07 9.60
C THR A 45 -10.24 49.22 10.21
N LEU A 46 -9.23 48.91 11.04
CA LEU A 46 -8.33 49.90 11.65
C LEU A 46 -7.55 50.69 10.59
N VAL A 47 -6.99 50.02 9.59
CA VAL A 47 -6.21 50.65 8.50
C VAL A 47 -7.11 51.53 7.65
N VAL A 48 -8.23 50.99 7.15
CA VAL A 48 -9.18 51.76 6.32
C VAL A 48 -9.70 52.97 7.09
N THR A 49 -10.09 52.79 8.35
CA THR A 49 -10.55 53.89 9.22
C THR A 49 -9.46 54.95 9.43
N THR A 50 -8.21 54.53 9.63
CA THR A 50 -7.07 55.45 9.77
C THR A 50 -6.84 56.26 8.49
N VAL A 51 -6.88 55.62 7.32
CA VAL A 51 -6.74 56.28 6.01
C VAL A 51 -7.90 57.26 5.78
N LEU A 52 -9.14 56.87 6.05
CA LEU A 52 -10.30 57.76 5.91
C LEU A 52 -10.20 58.97 6.84
N HIS A 53 -9.75 58.80 8.08
CA HIS A 53 -9.50 59.93 8.98
C HIS A 53 -8.36 60.83 8.51
N TYR A 54 -7.34 60.27 7.84
CA TYR A 54 -6.30 61.07 7.21
C TYR A 54 -6.83 61.88 6.02
N LEU A 55 -7.56 61.23 5.09
CA LEU A 55 -8.15 61.88 3.92
C LEU A 55 -9.20 62.94 4.29
N ASN A 56 -10.02 62.69 5.30
CA ASN A 56 -11.02 63.63 5.80
C ASN A 56 -10.42 64.74 6.70
N GLY A 57 -9.10 64.76 6.89
CA GLY A 57 -8.40 65.79 7.67
C GLY A 57 -8.59 65.69 9.19
N GLY A 58 -9.03 64.54 9.70
CA GLY A 58 -9.06 64.20 11.13
C GLY A 58 -7.69 63.85 11.70
N ILE A 59 -6.75 63.41 10.85
CA ILE A 59 -5.31 63.24 11.13
C ILE A 59 -4.54 64.21 10.21
N ARG A 60 -3.77 65.14 10.79
CA ARG A 60 -3.00 66.17 10.06
C ARG A 60 -1.53 66.11 10.45
N LEU A 61 -0.66 65.80 9.49
CA LEU A 61 0.79 65.62 9.73
C LEU A 61 1.59 66.94 9.73
N GLN A 62 1.07 68.01 9.13
CA GLN A 62 1.83 69.24 8.83
C GLN A 62 1.39 70.49 9.63
N THR A 63 0.67 70.35 10.75
CA THR A 63 0.20 71.50 11.55
C THR A 63 0.91 71.62 12.91
N VAL A 64 1.21 72.85 13.33
CA VAL A 64 1.69 73.18 14.68
C VAL A 64 0.47 73.26 15.62
N GLY A 65 0.24 72.21 16.41
CA GLY A 65 -0.95 72.05 17.27
C GLY A 65 -1.40 70.59 17.44
N GLU A 66 -2.68 70.35 17.82
CA GLU A 66 -3.24 69.00 17.92
C GLU A 66 -3.27 68.30 16.53
N ARG A 67 -2.32 67.39 16.30
CA ARG A 67 -2.18 66.63 15.04
C ARG A 67 -3.32 65.65 14.76
N VAL A 68 -4.11 65.25 15.76
CA VAL A 68 -5.23 64.30 15.62
C VAL A 68 -6.40 64.71 16.50
N GLN A 69 -7.61 64.73 15.93
CA GLN A 69 -8.83 65.13 16.66
C GLN A 69 -9.19 64.13 17.78
N PRO A 70 -9.81 64.59 18.90
CA PRO A 70 -10.21 63.71 20.00
C PRO A 70 -11.15 62.55 19.60
N ALA A 71 -12.08 62.79 18.67
CA ALA A 71 -12.99 61.74 18.18
C ALA A 71 -12.26 60.63 17.41
N VAL A 72 -11.24 61.01 16.63
CA VAL A 72 -10.37 60.07 15.91
C VAL A 72 -9.56 59.24 16.90
N LYS A 73 -8.98 59.87 17.93
CA LYS A 73 -8.27 59.17 19.01
C LYS A 73 -9.17 58.15 19.71
N ALA A 74 -10.42 58.51 20.01
CA ALA A 74 -11.39 57.61 20.65
C ALA A 74 -11.75 56.42 19.75
N HIS A 75 -12.05 56.66 18.47
CA HIS A 75 -12.38 55.62 17.51
C HIS A 75 -11.21 54.64 17.30
N LEU A 76 -9.99 55.15 17.08
CA LEU A 76 -8.80 54.30 16.94
C LEU A 76 -8.46 53.56 18.25
N SER A 77 -8.65 54.18 19.42
CA SER A 77 -8.43 53.50 20.71
C SER A 77 -9.44 52.37 20.95
N LEU A 78 -10.69 52.52 20.51
CA LEU A 78 -11.70 51.46 20.59
C LEU A 78 -11.32 50.28 19.68
N LEU A 79 -10.94 50.56 18.42
CA LEU A 79 -10.52 49.51 17.48
C LEU A 79 -9.26 48.78 17.97
N LEU A 80 -8.27 49.50 18.49
CA LEU A 80 -7.09 48.90 19.12
C LEU A 80 -7.45 48.10 20.38
N GLY A 81 -8.42 48.56 21.18
CA GLY A 81 -8.90 47.85 22.36
C GLY A 81 -9.59 46.53 21.99
N LEU A 82 -10.44 46.53 20.96
CA LEU A 82 -11.04 45.31 20.43
C LEU A 82 -9.97 44.35 19.87
N LEU A 83 -8.98 44.88 19.16
CA LEU A 83 -7.86 44.09 18.63
C LEU A 83 -7.05 43.46 19.77
N ALA A 84 -6.76 44.20 20.85
CA ALA A 84 -6.09 43.66 22.03
C ALA A 84 -6.92 42.59 22.75
N LEU A 85 -8.26 42.72 22.77
CA LEU A 85 -9.16 41.72 23.35
C LEU A 85 -9.17 40.42 22.52
N VAL A 86 -9.30 40.54 21.20
CA VAL A 86 -9.21 39.37 20.30
C VAL A 86 -7.85 38.71 20.44
N LYS A 87 -6.79 39.49 20.59
CA LYS A 87 -5.44 38.95 20.79
C LYS A 87 -5.25 38.27 22.16
N ALA A 88 -5.96 38.70 23.20
CA ALA A 88 -6.00 37.98 24.48
C ALA A 88 -6.69 36.61 24.32
N ALA A 89 -7.77 36.53 23.52
CA ALA A 89 -8.43 35.26 23.19
C ALA A 89 -7.52 34.34 22.36
N ASP A 90 -6.77 34.90 21.42
CA ASP A 90 -5.75 34.19 20.64
C ASP A 90 -4.65 33.59 21.54
N TYR A 91 -4.09 34.38 22.47
CA TYR A 91 -3.14 33.83 23.45
C TYR A 91 -3.76 32.78 24.36
N TRP A 92 -5.03 32.91 24.72
CA TRP A 92 -5.73 31.89 25.51
C TRP A 92 -5.78 30.55 24.78
N LEU A 93 -6.02 30.57 23.46
CA LEU A 93 -5.99 29.39 22.59
C LEU A 93 -4.56 28.87 22.37
N ALA A 94 -3.59 29.76 22.19
CA ALA A 94 -2.18 29.40 21.96
C ALA A 94 -1.57 28.53 23.08
N ARG A 95 -2.12 28.58 24.30
CA ARG A 95 -1.69 27.69 25.41
C ARG A 95 -1.94 26.22 25.09
N TYR A 96 -3.04 25.93 24.42
CA TYR A 96 -3.40 24.57 24.04
C TYR A 96 -2.60 24.09 22.83
N GLU A 97 -2.13 25.00 21.95
CA GLU A 97 -1.29 24.62 20.80
C GLU A 97 0.08 24.06 21.22
N LEU A 98 0.52 24.34 22.45
CA LEU A 98 1.74 23.76 23.02
C LEU A 98 1.69 22.23 23.05
N THR A 99 0.50 21.62 23.17
CA THR A 99 0.38 20.17 23.20
C THR A 99 0.70 19.51 21.85
N THR A 100 0.84 20.28 20.77
CA THR A 100 1.25 19.80 19.44
C THR A 100 2.60 20.40 19.01
N SER A 101 3.41 20.88 19.97
CA SER A 101 4.71 21.45 19.64
C SER A 101 5.64 20.41 19.03
N THR A 102 6.51 20.85 18.13
CA THR A 102 7.55 20.00 17.51
C THR A 102 8.94 20.40 18.01
N ARG A 103 9.03 20.97 19.21
CA ARG A 103 10.29 21.43 19.81
C ARG A 103 10.72 20.48 20.92
N GLY A 104 12.00 20.12 20.91
CA GLY A 104 12.58 19.20 21.88
C GLY A 104 12.74 17.79 21.30
N ALA A 105 13.01 16.82 22.17
CA ALA A 105 13.27 15.43 21.80
C ALA A 105 12.05 14.69 21.21
N VAL A 106 10.84 15.08 21.63
CA VAL A 106 9.57 14.48 21.19
C VAL A 106 8.55 15.55 20.84
N HIS A 107 7.52 15.19 20.09
CA HIS A 107 6.39 16.09 19.86
C HIS A 107 5.46 16.17 21.08
N GLY A 108 4.97 17.37 21.35
CA GLY A 108 4.14 17.67 22.51
C GLY A 108 4.67 18.82 23.34
N ALA A 109 3.97 19.16 24.43
CA ALA A 109 4.44 20.18 25.35
C ALA A 109 5.55 19.58 26.24
N THR A 110 6.80 19.87 25.92
CA THR A 110 8.01 19.48 26.65
C THR A 110 8.21 20.31 27.92
N TYR A 111 9.25 20.01 28.72
CA TYR A 111 9.54 20.72 29.97
C TYR A 111 9.65 22.22 29.75
N THR A 112 10.37 22.65 28.72
CA THR A 112 10.53 24.09 28.39
C THR A 112 9.19 24.72 28.03
N ASP A 113 8.33 24.01 27.32
CA ASP A 113 7.01 24.53 26.94
C ASP A 113 6.11 24.73 28.15
N VAL A 114 6.09 23.77 29.07
CA VAL A 114 5.25 23.84 30.27
C VAL A 114 5.81 24.78 31.32
N LYS A 115 7.12 24.79 31.56
CA LYS A 115 7.75 25.57 32.65
C LYS A 115 8.22 26.95 32.24
N ALA A 116 8.42 27.22 30.94
CA ALA A 116 8.82 28.54 30.46
C ALA A 116 7.73 29.21 29.62
N GLN A 117 7.26 28.54 28.56
CA GLN A 117 6.40 29.20 27.59
C GLN A 117 4.94 29.33 28.04
N LEU A 118 4.38 28.35 28.74
CA LEU A 118 3.03 28.46 29.27
C LEU A 118 2.90 29.65 30.26
N PRO A 119 3.83 29.87 31.21
CA PRO A 119 3.89 31.10 32.00
C PRO A 119 4.01 32.38 31.16
N ALA A 120 4.83 32.35 30.09
CA ALA A 120 4.97 33.46 29.16
C ALA A 120 3.64 33.83 28.48
N ILE A 121 2.92 32.84 27.95
CA ILE A 121 1.62 33.05 27.30
C ILE A 121 0.59 33.56 28.32
N ASN A 122 0.57 33.00 29.53
CA ASN A 122 -0.32 33.49 30.60
C ASN A 122 -0.05 34.96 30.95
N LEU A 123 1.22 35.41 30.98
CA LEU A 123 1.58 36.81 31.17
C LEU A 123 1.10 37.69 30.00
N LEU A 124 1.23 37.21 28.76
CA LEU A 124 0.76 37.93 27.58
C LEU A 124 -0.76 38.11 27.57
N ILE A 125 -1.53 37.12 28.02
CA ILE A 125 -2.99 37.26 28.23
C ILE A 125 -3.27 38.42 29.19
N LEU A 126 -2.59 38.45 30.34
CA LEU A 126 -2.79 39.48 31.36
C LEU A 126 -2.43 40.88 30.84
N ILE A 127 -1.32 41.01 30.12
CA ILE A 127 -0.88 42.29 29.54
C ILE A 127 -1.83 42.73 28.42
N SER A 128 -2.32 41.82 27.58
CA SER A 128 -3.32 42.15 26.55
C SER A 128 -4.62 42.64 27.18
N LEU A 129 -5.12 41.99 28.24
CA LEU A 129 -6.29 42.47 28.98
C LEU A 129 -6.04 43.84 29.65
N PHE A 130 -4.83 44.07 30.18
CA PHE A 130 -4.45 45.37 30.71
C PHE A 130 -4.40 46.45 29.61
N ALA A 131 -3.90 46.13 28.42
CA ALA A 131 -3.91 47.01 27.27
C ALA A 131 -5.33 47.38 26.84
N VAL A 132 -6.27 46.42 26.84
CA VAL A 132 -7.71 46.69 26.61
C VAL A 132 -8.21 47.76 27.59
N ILE A 133 -7.94 47.61 28.88
CA ILE A 133 -8.36 48.56 29.91
C ILE A 133 -7.74 49.95 29.66
N LEU A 134 -6.44 50.02 29.39
CA LEU A 134 -5.76 51.29 29.11
C LEU A 134 -6.32 52.01 27.88
N LEU A 135 -6.62 51.27 26.81
CA LEU A 135 -7.18 51.80 25.57
C LEU A 135 -8.62 52.27 25.75
N ILE A 136 -9.43 51.57 26.54
CA ILE A 136 -10.80 52.01 26.91
C ILE A 136 -10.74 53.26 27.78
N VAL A 137 -9.84 53.33 28.77
CA VAL A 137 -9.65 54.53 29.60
C VAL A 137 -9.19 55.73 28.76
N ASN A 138 -8.40 55.48 27.71
CA ASN A 138 -7.96 56.51 26.77
C ASN A 138 -9.12 57.16 26.00
N ILE A 139 -10.27 56.48 25.84
CA ILE A 139 -11.47 57.11 25.25
C ILE A 139 -11.90 58.36 26.04
N ARG A 140 -11.68 58.37 27.36
CA ARG A 140 -11.97 59.54 28.22
C ARG A 140 -10.77 60.48 28.40
N ARG A 141 -9.54 60.04 28.14
CA ARG A 141 -8.31 60.84 28.31
C ARG A 141 -7.70 61.21 26.95
N ARG A 142 -7.61 62.50 26.62
CA ARG A 142 -7.33 63.02 25.25
C ARG A 142 -5.86 62.85 24.74
N GLY A 143 -5.08 61.90 25.26
CA GLY A 143 -3.64 61.74 24.98
C GLY A 143 -3.29 60.52 24.10
N TRP A 144 -2.03 60.46 23.62
CA TRP A 144 -1.45 59.31 22.88
C TRP A 144 -0.56 58.41 23.74
N VAL A 145 -0.25 58.84 24.97
CA VAL A 145 0.68 58.14 25.84
C VAL A 145 0.17 56.74 26.21
N LEU A 146 -1.11 56.61 26.54
CA LEU A 146 -1.68 55.31 26.97
C LEU A 146 -1.72 54.28 25.82
N PRO A 147 -2.17 54.60 24.59
CA PRO A 147 -2.08 53.65 23.47
C PRO A 147 -0.65 53.26 23.10
N VAL A 148 0.28 54.21 23.04
CA VAL A 148 1.69 53.92 22.72
C VAL A 148 2.33 53.05 23.78
N LEU A 149 2.08 53.34 25.06
CA LEU A 149 2.57 52.52 26.17
C LEU A 149 1.95 51.12 26.14
N ALA A 150 0.64 51.00 25.90
CA ALA A 150 -0.05 49.73 25.86
C ALA A 150 0.48 48.82 24.73
N VAL A 151 0.57 49.36 23.50
CA VAL A 151 1.08 48.61 22.34
C VAL A 151 2.58 48.35 22.47
N GLY A 152 3.36 49.33 22.93
CA GLY A 152 4.81 49.21 23.08
C GLY A 152 5.23 48.21 24.16
N LEU A 153 4.60 48.25 25.34
CA LEU A 153 4.82 47.27 26.41
C LEU A 153 4.43 45.88 25.95
N TRP A 154 3.27 45.76 25.30
CA TRP A 154 2.80 44.48 24.79
C TRP A 154 3.76 43.88 23.75
N ALA A 155 4.21 44.67 22.77
CA ALA A 155 5.20 44.22 21.77
C ALA A 155 6.55 43.85 22.40
N PHE A 156 7.02 44.64 23.38
CA PHE A 156 8.25 44.35 24.10
C PHE A 156 8.17 43.02 24.86
N VAL A 157 7.08 42.80 25.62
CA VAL A 157 6.93 41.56 26.39
C VAL A 157 6.72 40.36 25.47
N ALA A 158 5.98 40.50 24.37
CA ALA A 158 5.83 39.42 23.37
C ALA A 158 7.18 39.00 22.79
N LEU A 159 8.05 39.96 22.45
CA LEU A 159 9.39 39.68 21.92
C LEU A 159 10.29 38.97 22.94
N VAL A 160 10.32 39.47 24.18
CA VAL A 160 11.18 38.91 25.24
C VAL A 160 10.69 37.52 25.67
N MET A 161 9.40 37.38 25.93
CA MET A 161 8.82 36.16 26.47
C MET A 161 8.63 35.06 25.41
N GLY A 162 8.50 35.43 24.14
CA GLY A 162 8.39 34.47 23.03
C GLY A 162 9.73 33.84 22.64
N ASN A 163 10.83 34.62 22.63
CA ASN A 163 12.09 34.17 22.06
C ASN A 163 13.22 34.02 23.09
N ILE A 164 13.36 34.97 24.02
CA ILE A 164 14.53 35.03 24.90
C ILE A 164 14.36 34.11 26.11
N TYR A 165 13.20 34.15 26.75
CA TYR A 165 12.96 33.41 28.00
C TYR A 165 13.00 31.88 27.83
N PRO A 166 12.34 31.27 26.82
CA PRO A 166 12.40 29.82 26.61
C PRO A 166 13.81 29.32 26.30
N ALA A 167 14.56 30.05 25.46
CA ALA A 167 15.93 29.69 25.08
C ALA A 167 16.89 29.67 26.29
N VAL A 168 16.73 30.61 27.23
CA VAL A 168 17.54 30.63 28.46
C VAL A 168 17.25 29.42 29.34
N ILE A 169 15.98 29.00 29.45
CA ILE A 169 15.61 27.82 30.24
C ILE A 169 16.08 26.53 29.58
N GLN A 170 15.93 26.41 28.25
CA GLN A 170 16.41 25.25 27.48
C GLN A 170 17.91 25.06 27.72
N ASN A 171 18.73 26.08 27.42
CA ASN A 171 20.19 25.94 27.40
C ASN A 171 20.83 25.83 28.79
N LEU A 172 20.24 26.47 29.82
CA LEU A 172 20.86 26.52 31.16
C LEU A 172 20.29 25.49 32.15
N ARG A 173 19.09 24.95 31.88
CA ARG A 173 18.40 24.07 32.83
C ARG A 173 17.95 22.76 32.22
N VAL A 174 17.53 22.70 30.96
CA VAL A 174 17.05 21.45 30.34
C VAL A 174 18.21 20.66 29.77
N GLU A 175 18.96 21.21 28.80
CA GLU A 175 20.10 20.51 28.17
C GLU A 175 21.09 19.86 29.15
N PRO A 176 21.44 20.45 30.32
CA PRO A 176 22.37 19.82 31.26
C PRO A 176 21.84 18.59 32.02
N ALA A 177 20.52 18.35 32.02
CA ALA A 177 19.87 17.21 32.70
C ALA A 177 18.53 16.90 32.00
N GLU A 178 18.59 16.67 30.69
CA GLU A 178 17.41 16.61 29.82
C GLU A 178 16.61 15.31 30.04
N SER A 179 17.28 14.15 30.15
CA SER A 179 16.62 12.85 30.38
C SER A 179 15.72 12.85 31.62
N GLU A 180 16.20 13.37 32.76
CA GLU A 180 15.42 13.44 34.00
C GLU A 180 14.26 14.45 33.92
N LYS A 181 14.47 15.60 33.27
CA LYS A 181 13.47 16.68 33.21
C LYS A 181 12.41 16.45 32.14
N GLU A 182 12.76 15.77 31.07
CA GLU A 182 11.86 15.46 29.96
C GLU A 182 11.14 14.12 30.15
N ALA A 183 11.56 13.26 31.09
CA ALA A 183 10.97 11.94 31.33
C ALA A 183 9.42 11.94 31.39
N GLU A 184 8.82 12.83 32.19
CA GLU A 184 7.35 12.94 32.29
C GLU A 184 6.69 13.29 30.93
N TYR A 185 7.33 14.15 30.15
CA TYR A 185 6.79 14.62 28.87
C TYR A 185 7.01 13.60 27.75
N ILE A 186 8.13 12.87 27.79
CA ILE A 186 8.39 11.70 26.94
C ILE A 186 7.35 10.61 27.22
N GLY A 187 7.07 10.29 28.50
CA GLY A 187 6.03 9.32 28.86
C GLY A 187 4.65 9.69 28.29
N ARG A 188 4.24 10.97 28.38
CA ARG A 188 3.00 11.46 27.78
C ARG A 188 2.97 11.29 26.26
N ASN A 189 4.11 11.51 25.59
CA ASN A 189 4.23 11.33 24.15
C ASN A 189 4.19 9.86 23.75
N ILE A 190 4.83 8.95 24.49
CA ILE A 190 4.78 7.51 24.25
C ILE A 190 3.33 7.02 24.33
N GLU A 191 2.63 7.33 25.42
CA GLU A 191 1.23 6.93 25.63
C GLU A 191 0.31 7.52 24.55
N ALA A 192 0.42 8.82 24.29
CA ALA A 192 -0.42 9.49 23.29
C ALA A 192 -0.16 8.99 21.87
N THR A 193 1.10 8.70 21.51
CA THR A 193 1.44 8.13 20.20
C THR A 193 0.88 6.73 20.06
N ARG A 194 1.03 5.88 21.09
CA ARG A 194 0.45 4.53 21.03
C ARG A 194 -1.06 4.56 20.87
N GLN A 195 -1.75 5.39 21.63
CA GLN A 195 -3.19 5.57 21.48
C GLN A 195 -3.55 6.14 20.11
N ALA A 196 -2.88 7.20 19.64
CA ALA A 196 -3.26 7.90 18.41
C ALA A 196 -3.09 7.05 17.13
N PHE A 197 -2.24 6.02 17.17
CA PHE A 197 -1.97 5.13 16.04
C PHE A 197 -2.48 3.69 16.24
N GLY A 198 -3.23 3.41 17.30
CA GLY A 198 -3.78 2.06 17.56
C GLY A 198 -2.70 1.05 17.95
N LEU A 199 -1.61 1.50 18.57
CA LEU A 199 -0.49 0.67 19.02
C LEU A 199 -0.56 0.35 20.53
N ALA A 200 -1.56 0.86 21.24
CA ALA A 200 -1.72 0.59 22.67
C ALA A 200 -2.14 -0.88 22.94
N ASP A 201 -2.82 -1.50 21.98
CA ASP A 201 -3.41 -2.84 22.08
C ASP A 201 -2.59 -3.90 21.32
N VAL A 202 -1.34 -3.60 20.97
CA VAL A 202 -0.44 -4.60 20.33
C VAL A 202 -0.18 -5.73 21.33
N THR A 203 -0.58 -6.94 20.95
CA THR A 203 -0.34 -8.14 21.76
C THR A 203 1.07 -8.62 21.54
N VAL A 204 1.87 -8.69 22.61
CA VAL A 204 3.25 -9.18 22.54
C VAL A 204 3.30 -10.65 22.97
N GLN A 205 3.64 -11.52 22.02
CA GLN A 205 3.91 -12.93 22.26
C GLN A 205 5.41 -13.17 22.33
N GLN A 206 5.86 -13.69 23.47
CA GLN A 206 7.23 -14.18 23.62
C GLN A 206 7.29 -15.62 23.11
N LEU A 207 8.10 -15.86 22.09
CA LEU A 207 8.37 -17.21 21.61
C LEU A 207 9.36 -17.88 22.55
N ASP A 208 9.08 -19.14 22.89
CA ASP A 208 9.89 -19.99 23.74
C ASP A 208 10.39 -21.19 22.93
N GLY A 209 11.58 -21.69 23.24
CA GLY A 209 12.06 -22.94 22.63
C GLY A 209 12.41 -22.85 21.14
N MET A 210 12.49 -21.65 20.56
CA MET A 210 12.89 -21.52 19.15
C MET A 210 14.27 -22.11 18.87
N ASP A 211 14.40 -22.75 17.71
CA ASP A 211 15.64 -23.23 17.14
C ASP A 211 15.73 -22.89 15.63
N ASN A 212 16.81 -23.34 14.99
CA ASN A 212 17.06 -23.09 13.57
C ASN A 212 16.92 -24.39 12.76
N VAL A 213 15.95 -25.24 13.12
CA VAL A 213 15.68 -26.51 12.43
C VAL A 213 14.19 -26.56 12.09
N ILE A 214 13.87 -27.12 10.94
CA ILE A 214 12.48 -27.44 10.57
C ILE A 214 12.45 -28.91 10.19
N THR A 215 11.49 -29.64 10.74
CA THR A 215 11.27 -31.06 10.46
C THR A 215 10.04 -31.27 9.60
N GLY A 216 9.92 -32.46 8.99
CA GLY A 216 8.70 -32.82 8.26
C GLY A 216 7.45 -32.81 9.13
N GLU A 217 7.56 -33.14 10.43
CA GLU A 217 6.44 -33.07 11.38
C GLU A 217 5.92 -31.64 11.54
N ASP A 218 6.83 -30.66 11.62
CA ASP A 218 6.47 -29.24 11.73
C ASP A 218 5.70 -28.77 10.47
N LEU A 219 6.12 -29.24 9.28
CA LEU A 219 5.42 -28.92 8.03
C LEU A 219 4.02 -29.56 7.96
N PHE A 220 3.88 -30.81 8.42
CA PHE A 220 2.59 -31.50 8.48
C PHE A 220 1.64 -30.93 9.54
N ALA A 221 2.18 -30.29 10.58
CA ALA A 221 1.38 -29.57 11.57
C ALA A 221 0.82 -28.24 11.02
N ASN A 222 1.45 -27.67 9.99
CA ASN A 222 1.09 -26.36 9.42
C ASN A 222 0.75 -26.42 7.91
N PRO A 223 -0.15 -27.31 7.47
CA PRO A 223 -0.41 -27.54 6.05
C PRO A 223 -1.09 -26.36 5.35
N GLY A 224 -1.79 -25.51 6.11
CA GLY A 224 -2.40 -24.27 5.62
C GLY A 224 -1.34 -23.23 5.30
N THR A 225 -0.33 -23.08 6.16
CA THR A 225 0.83 -22.23 5.89
C THR A 225 1.66 -22.75 4.71
N VAL A 226 2.09 -24.01 4.77
CA VAL A 226 3.07 -24.58 3.84
C VAL A 226 2.58 -24.55 2.39
N ARG A 227 1.31 -24.91 2.14
CA ARG A 227 0.75 -24.88 0.77
C ARG A 227 0.60 -23.48 0.20
N ASN A 228 0.58 -22.45 1.05
CA ASN A 228 0.31 -21.06 0.68
C ASN A 228 1.57 -20.19 0.69
N ILE A 229 2.75 -20.77 0.90
CA ILE A 229 4.01 -20.04 0.74
C ILE A 229 4.11 -19.58 -0.72
N ARG A 230 4.15 -18.27 -0.91
CA ARG A 230 4.11 -17.63 -2.22
C ARG A 230 5.44 -17.76 -2.96
N VAL A 231 5.39 -18.37 -4.14
CA VAL A 231 6.48 -18.39 -5.13
C VAL A 231 6.21 -17.47 -6.31
N LEU A 232 5.01 -16.93 -6.44
CA LEU A 232 4.63 -15.91 -7.42
C LEU A 232 4.74 -14.51 -6.81
N ASP A 233 5.83 -13.79 -7.06
CA ASP A 233 6.02 -12.42 -6.58
C ASP A 233 5.13 -11.43 -7.37
N PRO A 234 4.30 -10.60 -6.69
CA PRO A 234 3.31 -9.73 -7.31
C PRO A 234 3.88 -8.68 -8.27
N LEU A 235 5.12 -8.25 -8.05
CA LEU A 235 5.81 -7.27 -8.90
C LEU A 235 6.54 -7.94 -10.06
N VAL A 236 7.01 -9.18 -9.88
CA VAL A 236 7.77 -9.89 -10.92
C VAL A 236 6.83 -10.55 -11.94
N VAL A 237 5.77 -11.22 -11.48
CA VAL A 237 4.90 -12.04 -12.36
C VAL A 237 3.86 -11.22 -13.12
N GLN A 238 3.76 -9.92 -12.86
CA GLN A 238 2.88 -8.99 -13.58
C GLN A 238 3.08 -9.05 -15.10
N GLY A 239 4.33 -9.05 -15.57
CA GLY A 239 4.63 -9.15 -16.99
C GLY A 239 4.19 -10.49 -17.59
N THR A 240 4.28 -11.57 -16.80
CA THR A 240 3.83 -12.91 -17.20
C THR A 240 2.31 -12.98 -17.30
N PHE A 241 1.58 -12.31 -16.41
CA PHE A 241 0.13 -12.13 -16.53
C PHE A 241 -0.22 -11.34 -17.81
N ASP A 242 0.44 -10.21 -18.08
CA ASP A 242 0.22 -9.44 -19.32
C ASP A 242 0.46 -10.30 -20.57
N ARG A 243 1.54 -11.09 -20.61
CA ARG A 243 1.85 -11.94 -21.75
C ARG A 243 0.84 -13.08 -21.94
N LEU A 244 0.54 -13.82 -20.88
CA LEU A 244 -0.25 -15.05 -20.96
C LEU A 244 -1.76 -14.80 -20.93
N GLN A 245 -2.20 -13.68 -20.36
CA GLN A 245 -3.60 -13.42 -20.08
C GLN A 245 -4.06 -12.04 -20.58
N GLY A 246 -3.13 -11.14 -20.90
CA GLY A 246 -3.45 -9.87 -21.54
C GLY A 246 -3.82 -10.05 -23.01
N GLU A 247 -3.24 -11.07 -23.69
CA GLU A 247 -3.39 -11.58 -25.07
C GLU A 247 -3.65 -10.59 -26.24
N ARG A 248 -3.91 -9.30 -26.01
CA ARG A 248 -4.18 -8.26 -27.02
C ARG A 248 -3.75 -6.87 -26.58
N GLU A 249 -3.51 -6.01 -27.58
CA GLU A 249 -2.92 -4.67 -27.45
C GLU A 249 -3.67 -3.65 -26.57
N PHE A 250 -4.78 -3.99 -25.91
CA PHE A 250 -5.61 -3.02 -25.19
C PHE A 250 -5.99 -3.42 -23.77
N TYR A 251 -5.63 -4.60 -23.28
CA TYR A 251 -5.73 -4.92 -21.86
C TYR A 251 -4.35 -4.95 -21.21
N ARG A 252 -4.31 -4.57 -19.94
CA ARG A 252 -3.15 -4.70 -19.06
C ARG A 252 -3.62 -5.02 -17.65
N PHE A 253 -2.76 -5.65 -16.88
CA PHE A 253 -2.96 -5.74 -15.43
C PHE A 253 -2.37 -4.53 -14.71
N SER A 254 -2.73 -4.33 -13.44
CA SER A 254 -2.08 -3.34 -12.58
C SER A 254 -0.57 -3.64 -12.48
N ARG A 255 0.23 -2.62 -12.18
CA ARG A 255 1.71 -2.75 -12.15
C ARG A 255 2.21 -3.64 -11.01
N GLU A 256 1.39 -3.78 -9.98
CA GLU A 256 1.57 -4.70 -8.87
C GLU A 256 0.28 -5.51 -8.82
N LEU A 257 0.40 -6.83 -8.82
CA LEU A 257 -0.77 -7.70 -8.72
C LEU A 257 -1.24 -7.81 -7.27
N ASP A 258 -2.54 -7.99 -7.10
CA ASP A 258 -3.15 -8.17 -5.81
C ASP A 258 -3.01 -9.59 -5.27
N SER A 259 -2.99 -9.71 -3.95
CA SER A 259 -3.08 -11.00 -3.28
C SER A 259 -4.31 -11.10 -2.39
N ASP A 260 -5.04 -12.19 -2.53
CA ASP A 260 -6.25 -12.49 -1.76
C ASP A 260 -6.29 -13.98 -1.37
N ARG A 261 -7.38 -14.39 -0.73
CA ARG A 261 -7.68 -15.79 -0.39
C ARG A 261 -9.03 -16.20 -0.96
N TYR A 262 -9.07 -17.39 -1.56
CA TYR A 262 -10.31 -18.03 -2.01
C TYR A 262 -10.29 -19.51 -1.59
N VAL A 263 -11.47 -20.12 -1.51
CA VAL A 263 -11.58 -21.56 -1.28
C VAL A 263 -11.32 -22.29 -2.59
N VAL A 264 -10.25 -23.09 -2.62
CA VAL A 264 -9.87 -23.92 -3.76
C VAL A 264 -9.76 -25.37 -3.28
N ASP A 265 -10.48 -26.28 -3.95
CA ASP A 265 -10.59 -27.69 -3.55
C ASP A 265 -11.07 -27.89 -2.10
N GLY A 266 -11.88 -26.95 -1.60
CA GLY A 266 -12.41 -26.95 -0.23
C GLY A 266 -11.46 -26.37 0.84
N GLU A 267 -10.29 -25.88 0.44
CA GLU A 267 -9.25 -25.38 1.36
C GLU A 267 -8.96 -23.88 1.10
N PRO A 268 -8.79 -23.06 2.15
CA PRO A 268 -8.36 -21.67 2.01
C PRO A 268 -7.00 -21.58 1.30
N THR A 269 -6.98 -20.94 0.14
CA THR A 269 -5.80 -20.85 -0.72
C THR A 269 -5.53 -19.39 -1.05
N GLN A 270 -4.30 -18.96 -0.82
CA GLN A 270 -3.81 -17.66 -1.23
C GLN A 270 -3.61 -17.64 -2.75
N VAL A 271 -4.08 -16.57 -3.38
CA VAL A 271 -4.04 -16.40 -4.83
C VAL A 271 -3.45 -15.04 -5.18
N MET A 272 -2.85 -14.98 -6.37
CA MET A 272 -2.61 -13.75 -7.10
C MET A 272 -3.82 -13.47 -7.97
N ILE A 273 -4.35 -12.25 -7.92
CA ILE A 273 -5.48 -11.80 -8.73
C ILE A 273 -5.11 -10.50 -9.43
N GLY A 274 -5.52 -10.35 -10.69
CA GLY A 274 -5.38 -9.10 -11.42
C GLY A 274 -6.60 -8.86 -12.29
N ALA A 275 -7.10 -7.63 -12.31
CA ALA A 275 -8.15 -7.20 -13.23
C ALA A 275 -7.55 -6.84 -14.60
N ARG A 276 -8.21 -7.27 -15.69
CA ARG A 276 -7.82 -6.86 -17.06
C ARG A 276 -8.34 -5.47 -17.35
N GLU A 277 -7.58 -4.47 -16.95
CA GLU A 277 -7.90 -3.06 -17.17
C GLU A 277 -7.67 -2.65 -18.61
N LEU A 278 -8.47 -1.70 -19.09
CA LEU A 278 -8.28 -1.11 -20.42
C LEU A 278 -7.06 -0.19 -20.43
N GLU A 279 -6.12 -0.40 -21.36
CA GLU A 279 -5.06 0.55 -21.69
C GLU A 279 -5.51 1.45 -22.87
N PRO A 280 -5.87 2.72 -22.62
CA PRO A 280 -6.30 3.62 -23.68
C PRO A 280 -5.12 4.01 -24.58
N ASN A 281 -5.09 3.49 -25.80
CA ASN A 281 -4.09 3.87 -26.79
C ASN A 281 -4.39 5.27 -27.38
N VAL A 282 -3.63 6.27 -26.92
CA VAL A 282 -3.75 7.69 -27.29
C VAL A 282 -3.51 8.00 -28.77
N THR A 283 -3.00 7.04 -29.56
CA THR A 283 -2.81 7.21 -31.02
C THR A 283 -4.05 6.86 -31.84
N ARG A 284 -5.07 6.26 -31.22
CA ARG A 284 -6.32 5.87 -31.90
C ARG A 284 -7.27 7.07 -32.05
N SER A 285 -8.29 6.96 -32.90
CA SER A 285 -9.30 8.02 -33.09
C SER A 285 -10.14 8.22 -31.82
N TRP A 286 -10.78 9.39 -31.68
CA TRP A 286 -11.72 9.67 -30.59
C TRP A 286 -12.81 8.59 -30.44
N GLU A 287 -13.37 8.16 -31.56
CA GLU A 287 -14.36 7.07 -31.60
C GLU A 287 -13.80 5.79 -31.00
N SER A 288 -12.56 5.42 -31.36
CA SER A 288 -11.93 4.23 -30.83
C SER A 288 -11.70 4.35 -29.32
N GLN A 289 -11.20 5.49 -28.85
CA GLN A 289 -10.85 5.68 -27.43
C GLN A 289 -12.05 5.83 -26.50
N HIS A 290 -13.14 6.43 -26.98
CA HIS A 290 -14.26 6.82 -26.11
C HIS A 290 -15.58 6.14 -26.43
N VAL A 291 -15.71 5.46 -27.57
CA VAL A 291 -16.97 4.80 -27.97
C VAL A 291 -16.78 3.30 -28.21
N ALA A 292 -15.68 2.90 -28.82
CA ALA A 292 -15.43 1.48 -29.11
C ALA A 292 -14.81 0.75 -27.90
N PHE A 293 -13.70 1.27 -27.35
CA PHE A 293 -13.01 0.65 -26.22
C PHE A 293 -13.37 1.40 -24.93
N THR A 294 -14.39 0.91 -24.23
CA THR A 294 -15.02 1.61 -23.10
C THR A 294 -14.76 0.96 -21.75
N HIS A 295 -14.35 -0.31 -21.71
CA HIS A 295 -14.21 -1.11 -20.49
C HIS A 295 -13.05 -2.12 -20.56
N GLY A 296 -12.58 -2.55 -19.38
CA GLY A 296 -11.75 -3.74 -19.17
C GLY A 296 -12.60 -5.02 -19.11
N TYR A 297 -12.00 -6.21 -18.97
CA TYR A 297 -12.74 -7.47 -19.06
C TYR A 297 -12.21 -8.59 -18.14
N GLY A 298 -12.90 -8.85 -17.03
CA GLY A 298 -12.64 -9.97 -16.16
C GLY A 298 -11.37 -9.86 -15.32
N VAL A 299 -11.03 -10.97 -14.65
CA VAL A 299 -9.79 -11.11 -13.88
C VAL A 299 -8.99 -12.32 -14.35
N ALA A 300 -7.69 -12.33 -14.07
CA ALA A 300 -6.86 -13.51 -14.08
C ALA A 300 -6.48 -13.85 -12.63
N LEU A 301 -6.54 -15.13 -12.27
CA LEU A 301 -6.30 -15.60 -10.91
C LEU A 301 -5.47 -16.88 -10.93
N ALA A 302 -4.39 -16.91 -10.14
CA ALA A 302 -3.51 -18.07 -10.01
C ALA A 302 -3.11 -18.28 -8.53
N PRO A 303 -3.10 -19.52 -8.00
CA PRO A 303 -2.60 -19.81 -6.66
C PRO A 303 -1.14 -19.43 -6.51
N VAL A 304 -0.78 -18.84 -5.36
CA VAL A 304 0.55 -18.24 -5.18
C VAL A 304 1.71 -19.24 -5.16
N SER A 305 1.42 -20.52 -4.90
CA SER A 305 2.39 -21.60 -4.74
C SER A 305 2.46 -22.55 -5.95
N ARG A 306 1.55 -22.41 -6.92
CA ARG A 306 1.42 -23.35 -8.06
C ARG A 306 1.92 -22.75 -9.37
N VAL A 307 2.88 -23.44 -9.97
CA VAL A 307 3.43 -23.16 -11.29
C VAL A 307 3.40 -24.41 -12.16
N ARG A 308 3.31 -24.22 -13.47
CA ARG A 308 3.50 -25.29 -14.45
C ARG A 308 4.98 -25.68 -14.51
N ALA A 309 5.29 -26.81 -15.15
CA ALA A 309 6.66 -27.25 -15.40
C ALA A 309 7.50 -26.24 -16.23
N THR A 310 6.85 -25.30 -16.92
CA THR A 310 7.49 -24.19 -17.64
C THR A 310 7.85 -22.99 -16.76
N GLY A 311 7.48 -23.00 -15.48
CA GLY A 311 7.66 -21.86 -14.57
C GLY A 311 6.55 -20.80 -14.65
N ASP A 312 5.55 -20.99 -15.52
CA ASP A 312 4.41 -20.09 -15.66
C ASP A 312 3.34 -20.32 -14.56
N PRO A 313 2.61 -19.28 -14.12
CA PRO A 313 1.48 -19.43 -13.20
C PRO A 313 0.41 -20.41 -13.71
N GLU A 314 -0.12 -21.25 -12.81
CA GLU A 314 -1.29 -22.07 -13.09
C GLU A 314 -2.59 -21.26 -12.85
N PHE A 315 -3.20 -20.76 -13.91
CA PHE A 315 -4.43 -19.97 -13.82
C PHE A 315 -5.65 -20.84 -13.51
N LEU A 316 -6.40 -20.48 -12.46
CA LEU A 316 -7.73 -21.03 -12.15
C LEU A 316 -8.86 -20.19 -12.75
N ILE A 317 -8.63 -18.89 -12.92
CA ILE A 317 -9.50 -18.01 -13.68
C ILE A 317 -8.65 -17.32 -14.72
N GLY A 318 -9.05 -17.41 -15.98
CA GLY A 318 -8.23 -16.94 -17.09
C GLY A 318 -8.99 -16.84 -18.42
N ASP A 319 -8.24 -16.50 -19.46
CA ASP A 319 -8.61 -16.54 -20.87
C ASP A 319 -9.76 -15.58 -21.30
N LEU A 320 -10.01 -15.53 -22.61
CA LEU A 320 -11.05 -14.72 -23.26
C LEU A 320 -11.80 -15.60 -24.28
N PRO A 321 -13.08 -15.98 -24.03
CA PRO A 321 -13.91 -15.66 -22.86
C PRO A 321 -13.38 -16.29 -21.57
N ILE A 322 -13.83 -15.77 -20.43
CA ILE A 322 -13.34 -16.21 -19.13
C ILE A 322 -13.67 -17.68 -18.90
N SER A 323 -12.64 -18.44 -18.57
CA SER A 323 -12.71 -19.81 -18.07
C SER A 323 -12.50 -19.81 -16.56
N VAL A 324 -13.33 -20.57 -15.84
CA VAL A 324 -13.24 -20.77 -14.39
C VAL A 324 -13.04 -22.26 -14.13
N ASP A 325 -11.96 -22.59 -13.44
CA ASP A 325 -11.66 -23.96 -13.06
C ASP A 325 -12.68 -24.50 -12.03
N PRO A 326 -13.16 -25.75 -12.16
CA PRO A 326 -14.13 -26.32 -11.22
C PRO A 326 -13.65 -26.44 -9.76
N SER A 327 -12.35 -26.37 -9.51
CA SER A 327 -11.76 -26.39 -8.16
C SER A 327 -12.09 -25.15 -7.33
N ILE A 328 -12.43 -24.02 -7.98
CA ILE A 328 -12.82 -22.78 -7.31
C ILE A 328 -14.33 -22.54 -7.47
N SER A 329 -15.02 -22.29 -6.36
CA SER A 329 -16.48 -22.10 -6.33
C SER A 329 -16.87 -20.64 -6.58
N VAL A 330 -16.49 -20.09 -7.74
CA VAL A 330 -16.80 -18.71 -8.14
C VAL A 330 -17.53 -18.70 -9.48
N THR A 331 -18.43 -17.74 -9.67
CA THR A 331 -19.11 -17.48 -10.95
C THR A 331 -18.82 -16.04 -11.36
N ILE A 332 -18.65 -15.80 -12.66
CA ILE A 332 -18.45 -14.45 -13.23
C ILE A 332 -19.46 -14.28 -14.36
N ASP A 333 -20.57 -13.62 -14.06
CA ASP A 333 -21.66 -13.33 -14.99
C ASP A 333 -21.49 -11.93 -15.64
N GLN A 334 -20.81 -11.02 -14.95
CA GLN A 334 -20.64 -9.63 -15.37
C GLN A 334 -19.15 -9.23 -15.33
N PRO A 335 -18.36 -9.63 -16.35
CA PRO A 335 -16.92 -9.38 -16.38
C PRO A 335 -16.51 -7.95 -16.77
N GLN A 336 -17.42 -7.12 -17.29
CA GLN A 336 -17.07 -5.82 -17.85
C GLN A 336 -16.67 -4.80 -16.76
N ILE A 337 -15.51 -4.15 -16.93
CA ILE A 337 -14.91 -3.20 -15.98
C ILE A 337 -14.96 -1.78 -16.57
N TYR A 338 -16.01 -1.02 -16.24
CA TYR A 338 -16.15 0.39 -16.65
C TYR A 338 -15.46 1.36 -15.68
N VAL A 339 -15.32 0.94 -14.42
CA VAL A 339 -14.64 1.62 -13.32
C VAL A 339 -13.61 0.65 -12.73
N GLY A 340 -12.37 1.10 -12.60
CA GLY A 340 -11.23 0.25 -12.31
C GLY A 340 -10.00 1.06 -11.92
N GLU A 341 -8.86 0.40 -11.83
CA GLU A 341 -7.58 0.98 -11.44
C GLU A 341 -6.88 1.65 -12.61
N GLY A 342 -6.54 2.94 -12.45
CA GLY A 342 -5.80 3.66 -13.46
C GLY A 342 -6.58 3.90 -14.77
N LEU A 343 -7.90 3.67 -14.78
CA LEU A 343 -8.79 4.05 -15.87
C LEU A 343 -8.97 5.56 -15.90
N GLY A 344 -8.18 6.22 -16.75
CA GLY A 344 -8.27 7.66 -16.98
C GLY A 344 -9.36 8.08 -17.96
N GLY A 345 -9.66 9.38 -17.99
CA GLY A 345 -10.51 9.99 -19.01
C GLY A 345 -11.99 9.66 -18.88
N TYR A 346 -12.65 9.44 -20.01
CA TYR A 346 -14.08 9.16 -20.06
C TYR A 346 -14.42 8.13 -21.14
N ALA A 347 -15.57 7.48 -21.00
CA ALA A 347 -16.17 6.58 -21.97
C ALA A 347 -17.62 7.00 -22.23
N ILE A 348 -18.07 6.83 -23.46
CA ILE A 348 -19.46 7.05 -23.90
C ILE A 348 -20.06 5.68 -24.20
N VAL A 349 -21.02 5.30 -23.36
CA VAL A 349 -21.77 4.04 -23.46
C VAL A 349 -23.16 4.29 -24.02
N GLY A 350 -23.80 3.27 -24.58
CA GLY A 350 -25.10 3.44 -25.25
C GLY A 350 -25.03 4.38 -26.47
N ALA A 351 -23.89 4.39 -27.15
CA ALA A 351 -23.72 5.07 -28.43
C ALA A 351 -24.45 4.31 -29.55
N SER A 352 -24.50 4.88 -30.76
CA SER A 352 -25.04 4.18 -31.93
C SER A 352 -24.11 3.08 -32.48
N ARG A 353 -22.85 3.06 -32.02
CA ARG A 353 -21.87 2.01 -32.28
C ARG A 353 -21.77 1.13 -31.05
N ASP A 354 -21.67 -0.18 -31.25
CA ASP A 354 -21.47 -1.14 -30.19
C ASP A 354 -20.02 -1.11 -29.68
N GLU A 355 -19.88 -1.42 -28.39
CA GLU A 355 -18.63 -1.43 -27.66
C GLU A 355 -17.90 -2.74 -27.96
N VAL A 356 -16.57 -2.72 -28.01
CA VAL A 356 -15.77 -3.93 -28.13
C VAL A 356 -15.76 -4.60 -26.77
N ASP A 357 -16.29 -5.82 -26.68
CA ASP A 357 -16.37 -6.59 -25.43
C ASP A 357 -15.04 -7.29 -25.17
N TYR A 358 -14.69 -8.24 -26.04
CA TYR A 358 -13.39 -8.91 -26.09
C TYR A 358 -13.18 -9.43 -27.52
N THR A 359 -12.00 -9.96 -27.80
CA THR A 359 -11.78 -10.78 -28.99
C THR A 359 -11.53 -12.23 -28.52
N ASP A 360 -11.82 -13.24 -29.32
CA ASP A 360 -11.56 -14.63 -28.95
C ASP A 360 -10.25 -15.19 -29.54
N GLU A 361 -9.88 -16.40 -29.16
CA GLU A 361 -8.71 -17.12 -29.70
C GLU A 361 -8.70 -17.22 -31.25
N ASN A 362 -9.88 -17.15 -31.88
CA ASN A 362 -10.06 -17.20 -33.34
C ASN A 362 -9.92 -15.83 -34.03
N GLN A 363 -9.55 -14.79 -33.27
CA GLN A 363 -9.46 -13.39 -33.72
C GLN A 363 -10.82 -12.78 -34.12
N GLU A 364 -11.92 -13.31 -33.62
CA GLU A 364 -13.25 -12.72 -33.76
C GLU A 364 -13.47 -11.67 -32.67
N THR A 365 -13.77 -10.43 -33.05
CA THR A 365 -14.16 -9.37 -32.11
C THR A 365 -15.63 -9.49 -31.78
N LEU A 366 -15.92 -9.68 -30.50
CA LEU A 366 -17.26 -9.72 -29.93
C LEU A 366 -17.63 -8.29 -29.50
N GLU A 367 -18.88 -7.94 -29.73
CA GLU A 367 -19.41 -6.62 -29.44
C GLU A 367 -20.48 -6.73 -28.35
N VAL A 368 -20.54 -5.71 -27.51
CA VAL A 368 -21.54 -5.58 -26.44
C VAL A 368 -22.09 -4.17 -26.42
N ARG A 369 -23.29 -4.03 -25.88
CA ARG A 369 -23.89 -2.74 -25.61
C ARG A 369 -24.22 -2.66 -24.13
N TYR A 370 -23.71 -1.65 -23.45
CA TYR A 370 -23.88 -1.49 -22.00
C TYR A 370 -25.33 -1.65 -21.53
N ALA A 371 -26.29 -1.07 -22.25
CA ALA A 371 -27.71 -1.17 -21.91
C ALA A 371 -28.29 -2.60 -22.05
N ASP A 372 -27.77 -3.40 -22.98
CA ASP A 372 -28.27 -4.75 -23.26
C ASP A 372 -27.82 -5.76 -22.21
N ILE A 373 -26.73 -5.45 -21.49
CA ILE A 373 -26.21 -6.20 -20.35
C ILE A 373 -26.63 -5.61 -18.99
N GLY A 374 -27.67 -4.76 -18.96
CA GLY A 374 -28.25 -4.22 -17.73
C GLY A 374 -27.60 -2.95 -17.18
N GLY A 375 -26.68 -2.34 -17.92
CA GLY A 375 -25.98 -1.12 -17.53
C GLY A 375 -26.87 0.12 -17.50
N GLU A 376 -27.03 0.71 -16.31
CA GLU A 376 -27.78 1.95 -16.09
C GLU A 376 -26.91 3.15 -15.65
N GLY A 377 -25.63 2.89 -15.40
CA GLY A 377 -24.64 3.85 -14.90
C GLY A 377 -24.33 5.02 -15.85
N GLY A 378 -23.62 6.03 -15.33
CA GLY A 378 -23.18 7.19 -16.11
C GLY A 378 -24.22 8.31 -16.29
N VAL A 379 -23.75 9.46 -16.76
CA VAL A 379 -24.56 10.67 -16.91
C VAL A 379 -25.11 10.78 -18.33
N SER A 380 -26.44 10.84 -18.48
CA SER A 380 -27.08 10.92 -19.80
C SER A 380 -26.66 12.17 -20.60
N MET A 381 -26.33 11.96 -21.88
CA MET A 381 -25.91 12.96 -22.86
C MET A 381 -27.02 13.35 -23.85
N GLY A 382 -28.27 13.00 -23.58
CA GLY A 382 -29.33 13.13 -24.59
C GLY A 382 -29.71 14.54 -25.02
N SER A 383 -29.20 15.59 -24.36
CA SER A 383 -29.48 16.99 -24.75
C SER A 383 -28.24 17.68 -25.31
N LEU A 384 -28.43 18.53 -26.32
CA LEU A 384 -27.38 19.36 -26.91
C LEU A 384 -26.63 20.21 -25.86
N VAL A 385 -27.32 20.68 -24.82
CA VAL A 385 -26.71 21.45 -23.73
C VAL A 385 -25.74 20.59 -22.93
N ARG A 386 -26.11 19.35 -22.58
CA ARG A 386 -25.21 18.42 -21.87
C ARG A 386 -24.03 18.03 -22.74
N ARG A 387 -24.26 17.75 -24.03
CA ARG A 387 -23.18 17.47 -24.99
C ARG A 387 -22.18 18.61 -25.10
N ALA A 388 -22.66 19.85 -25.20
CA ALA A 388 -21.81 21.04 -25.21
C ALA A 388 -21.05 21.23 -23.89
N ALA A 389 -21.69 20.95 -22.75
CA ALA A 389 -21.03 21.02 -21.45
C ALA A 389 -19.92 19.97 -21.29
N PHE A 390 -20.17 18.73 -21.74
CA PHE A 390 -19.15 17.67 -21.75
C PHE A 390 -18.02 17.98 -22.73
N SER A 391 -18.34 18.50 -23.91
CA SER A 391 -17.34 18.99 -24.87
C SER A 391 -16.41 20.03 -24.23
N LEU A 392 -16.98 20.99 -23.51
CA LEU A 392 -16.21 21.99 -22.77
C LEU A 392 -15.39 21.38 -21.62
N ARG A 393 -15.95 20.41 -20.89
CA ARG A 393 -15.31 19.74 -19.75
C ARG A 393 -14.11 18.89 -20.15
N PHE A 394 -14.21 18.22 -21.30
CA PHE A 394 -13.16 17.35 -21.84
C PHE A 394 -12.20 18.11 -22.76
N GLY A 395 -12.58 19.29 -23.25
CA GLY A 395 -11.76 20.08 -24.17
C GLY A 395 -11.78 19.53 -25.60
N GLU A 396 -12.82 18.77 -25.95
CA GLU A 396 -12.99 18.03 -27.20
C GLU A 396 -14.32 18.41 -27.86
N LEU A 397 -14.38 18.49 -29.19
CA LEU A 397 -15.59 18.89 -29.92
C LEU A 397 -16.50 17.71 -30.23
N GLU A 398 -15.94 16.51 -30.28
CA GLU A 398 -16.53 15.26 -30.69
C GLU A 398 -17.79 14.89 -29.88
N PRO A 399 -17.85 15.06 -28.53
CA PRO A 399 -19.08 14.83 -27.77
C PRO A 399 -20.29 15.64 -28.26
N LEU A 400 -20.07 16.79 -28.92
CA LEU A 400 -21.12 17.65 -29.49
C LEU A 400 -21.46 17.30 -30.94
N ILE A 401 -20.46 16.99 -31.77
CA ILE A 401 -20.63 16.88 -33.23
C ILE A 401 -20.70 15.45 -33.76
N SER A 402 -20.30 14.46 -32.95
CA SER A 402 -20.24 13.06 -33.38
C SER A 402 -21.63 12.46 -33.55
N ASN A 403 -21.82 11.72 -34.65
CA ASN A 403 -23.06 10.96 -34.91
C ASN A 403 -23.17 9.70 -34.03
N PHE A 404 -22.11 9.34 -33.30
CA PHE A 404 -22.15 8.23 -32.35
C PHE A 404 -22.93 8.56 -31.08
N VAL A 405 -22.96 9.85 -30.69
CA VAL A 405 -23.66 10.30 -29.49
C VAL A 405 -25.15 10.49 -29.81
N THR A 406 -26.00 9.67 -29.21
CA THR A 406 -27.47 9.64 -29.38
C THR A 406 -28.19 10.14 -28.12
N GLU A 407 -29.51 10.12 -28.14
CA GLU A 407 -30.32 10.50 -26.97
C GLU A 407 -30.15 9.53 -25.79
N ASP A 408 -29.81 8.28 -26.11
CA ASP A 408 -29.61 7.19 -25.16
C ASP A 408 -28.19 7.13 -24.60
N SER A 409 -27.24 7.82 -25.23
CA SER A 409 -25.83 7.81 -24.81
C SER A 409 -25.62 8.40 -23.43
N ARG A 410 -24.70 7.79 -22.69
CA ARG A 410 -24.29 8.19 -21.34
C ARG A 410 -22.78 8.30 -21.28
N VAL A 411 -22.30 9.15 -20.39
CA VAL A 411 -20.86 9.31 -20.16
C VAL A 411 -20.47 8.87 -18.76
N VAL A 412 -19.42 8.04 -18.69
CA VAL A 412 -18.72 7.65 -17.47
C VAL A 412 -17.36 8.36 -17.50
N TYR A 413 -17.14 9.31 -16.58
CA TYR A 413 -15.96 10.20 -16.62
C TYR A 413 -15.16 10.29 -15.32
N VAL A 414 -15.51 9.47 -14.33
CA VAL A 414 -14.71 9.24 -13.11
C VAL A 414 -14.52 7.74 -13.04
N ARG A 415 -13.59 7.23 -13.83
CA ARG A 415 -13.44 5.79 -14.04
C ARG A 415 -12.40 5.18 -13.10
N ASP A 416 -11.53 5.99 -12.52
CA ASP A 416 -10.59 5.55 -11.50
C ASP A 416 -11.29 5.37 -10.15
N VAL A 417 -11.10 4.20 -9.53
CA VAL A 417 -11.69 3.83 -8.22
C VAL A 417 -11.32 4.85 -7.15
N ARG A 418 -10.04 5.24 -7.05
CA ARG A 418 -9.57 6.19 -6.03
C ARG A 418 -10.14 7.59 -6.27
N GLU A 419 -10.03 8.10 -7.50
CA GLU A 419 -10.54 9.42 -7.85
C GLU A 419 -12.05 9.53 -7.57
N ARG A 420 -12.79 8.43 -7.73
CA ARG A 420 -14.22 8.34 -7.44
C ARG A 420 -14.52 8.46 -5.95
N VAL A 421 -13.88 7.66 -5.10
CA VAL A 421 -14.11 7.72 -3.65
C VAL A 421 -13.64 9.04 -3.05
N GLU A 422 -12.53 9.60 -3.54
CA GLU A 422 -12.02 10.92 -3.12
C GLU A 422 -12.96 12.07 -3.48
N LYS A 423 -13.63 12.00 -4.63
CA LYS A 423 -14.64 13.01 -5.02
C LYS A 423 -15.88 12.95 -4.15
N LEU A 424 -16.29 11.75 -3.71
CA LEU A 424 -17.47 11.55 -2.86
C LEU A 424 -17.20 11.92 -1.40
N ALA A 425 -16.02 11.55 -0.87
CA ALA A 425 -15.63 11.77 0.52
C ALA A 425 -14.24 12.43 0.64
N PRO A 426 -14.04 13.68 0.18
CA PRO A 426 -12.73 14.35 0.13
C PRO A 426 -12.11 14.68 1.51
N PHE A 427 -12.86 14.39 2.58
CA PHE A 427 -12.45 14.58 3.97
C PHE A 427 -11.83 13.30 4.57
N LEU A 428 -11.94 12.16 3.90
CA LEU A 428 -11.18 10.95 4.19
C LEU A 428 -9.86 10.96 3.39
N ARG A 429 -8.89 10.19 3.86
CA ARG A 429 -7.70 9.81 3.07
C ARG A 429 -7.90 8.39 2.60
N PHE A 430 -7.40 8.04 1.42
CA PHE A 430 -7.55 6.70 0.88
C PHE A 430 -6.20 6.05 0.68
N ASP A 431 -6.19 4.72 0.69
CA ASP A 431 -5.01 3.91 0.47
C ASP A 431 -4.49 4.01 -0.98
N ALA A 432 -3.21 3.71 -1.12
CA ALA A 432 -2.49 3.71 -2.38
C ALA A 432 -2.84 2.54 -3.30
N ASP A 433 -3.57 1.54 -2.82
CA ASP A 433 -3.88 0.34 -3.60
C ASP A 433 -5.31 -0.17 -3.30
N PRO A 434 -6.32 0.15 -4.14
CA PRO A 434 -7.57 -0.61 -4.13
C PRO A 434 -7.30 -2.04 -4.61
N TYR A 435 -8.21 -2.96 -4.32
CA TYR A 435 -8.05 -4.35 -4.76
C TYR A 435 -9.36 -4.96 -5.27
N PRO A 436 -9.32 -5.79 -6.33
CA PRO A 436 -10.50 -6.43 -6.89
C PRO A 436 -10.92 -7.65 -6.06
N VAL A 437 -12.23 -7.81 -5.89
CA VAL A 437 -12.89 -8.94 -5.25
C VAL A 437 -14.02 -9.43 -6.15
N LEU A 438 -14.12 -10.74 -6.31
CA LEU A 438 -15.22 -11.37 -7.03
C LEU A 438 -16.40 -11.50 -6.07
N HIS A 439 -17.54 -10.93 -6.44
CA HIS A 439 -18.72 -10.86 -5.57
C HIS A 439 -20.01 -10.94 -6.39
N GLU A 440 -20.90 -11.85 -6.04
CA GLU A 440 -22.22 -12.03 -6.67
C GLU A 440 -22.19 -12.08 -8.22
N GLY A 441 -21.17 -12.70 -8.81
CA GLY A 441 -21.03 -12.79 -10.27
C GLY A 441 -20.37 -11.58 -10.94
N GLY A 442 -20.07 -10.52 -10.18
CA GLY A 442 -19.39 -9.32 -10.65
C GLY A 442 -18.01 -9.10 -10.03
N ILE A 443 -17.43 -7.95 -10.35
CA ILE A 443 -16.14 -7.48 -9.80
C ILE A 443 -16.40 -6.20 -9.03
N VAL A 444 -15.95 -6.15 -7.78
CA VAL A 444 -15.95 -4.93 -6.97
C VAL A 444 -14.53 -4.61 -6.52
N TYR A 445 -14.21 -3.33 -6.42
CA TYR A 445 -12.97 -2.88 -5.79
C TYR A 445 -13.23 -2.48 -4.35
N VAL A 446 -12.39 -2.95 -3.44
CA VAL A 446 -12.39 -2.50 -2.05
C VAL A 446 -11.21 -1.56 -1.86
N ILE A 447 -11.44 -0.41 -1.22
CA ILE A 447 -10.39 0.55 -0.88
C ILE A 447 -10.52 1.03 0.56
N ASP A 448 -9.35 1.12 1.18
CA ASP A 448 -9.16 1.57 2.54
C ASP A 448 -9.33 3.08 2.70
N GLY A 449 -10.18 3.47 3.66
CA GLY A 449 -10.52 4.85 3.99
C GLY A 449 -10.11 5.22 5.42
N TYR A 450 -9.29 6.27 5.54
CA TYR A 450 -8.69 6.71 6.79
C TYR A 450 -9.27 8.03 7.28
N THR A 451 -9.57 8.11 8.58
CA THR A 451 -9.69 9.40 9.26
C THR A 451 -8.34 9.82 9.80
N THR A 452 -8.03 11.11 9.71
CA THR A 452 -6.75 11.65 10.17
C THR A 452 -6.90 13.00 10.83
N THR A 453 -5.99 13.31 11.75
CA THR A 453 -5.81 14.67 12.28
C THR A 453 -4.35 14.91 12.64
N ASN A 454 -3.95 16.18 12.64
CA ASN A 454 -2.64 16.63 13.11
C ASN A 454 -2.72 17.36 14.45
N ARG A 455 -3.85 17.21 15.17
CA ARG A 455 -4.16 17.92 16.41
C ARG A 455 -4.35 17.01 17.62
N TYR A 456 -3.88 15.76 17.55
CA TYR A 456 -3.88 14.88 18.71
C TYR A 456 -2.78 15.34 19.69
N PRO A 457 -3.09 15.77 20.92
CA PRO A 457 -2.09 16.23 21.89
C PRO A 457 -1.00 15.18 22.14
N TYR A 458 0.27 15.62 22.19
CA TYR A 458 1.46 14.82 22.50
C TYR A 458 1.83 13.72 21.52
N ALA A 459 0.97 13.33 20.57
CA ALA A 459 1.29 12.28 19.62
C ALA A 459 2.36 12.71 18.60
N GLN A 460 3.29 11.80 18.33
CA GLN A 460 4.34 11.94 17.33
C GLN A 460 3.75 12.08 15.93
N ARG A 461 4.42 12.85 15.06
CA ARG A 461 3.99 12.90 13.65
C ARG A 461 4.36 11.60 12.95
N ALA A 462 3.47 11.15 12.07
CA ALA A 462 3.67 9.92 11.31
C ALA A 462 4.90 9.99 10.38
N PRO A 463 5.72 8.92 10.29
CA PRO A 463 6.79 8.80 9.33
C PRO A 463 6.24 8.45 7.93
N VAL A 464 5.95 9.46 7.11
CA VAL A 464 5.26 9.26 5.82
C VAL A 464 6.17 9.09 4.60
N ARG A 465 7.49 9.03 4.80
CA ARG A 465 8.46 9.05 3.68
C ARG A 465 8.50 7.75 2.89
N GLU A 466 8.23 6.62 3.54
CA GLU A 466 8.25 5.27 2.96
C GLU A 466 6.92 4.85 2.34
N LEU A 467 5.88 5.68 2.46
CA LEU A 467 4.59 5.39 1.85
C LEU A 467 4.64 5.54 0.32
N PRO A 468 3.85 4.75 -0.41
CA PRO A 468 3.67 4.90 -1.85
C PRO A 468 3.29 6.35 -2.23
N SER A 469 3.72 6.78 -3.42
CA SER A 469 3.53 8.17 -3.84
C SER A 469 2.06 8.59 -3.95
N GLN A 470 1.17 7.62 -4.18
CA GLN A 470 -0.27 7.80 -4.33
C GLN A 470 -1.05 7.67 -3.02
N SER A 471 -0.40 7.31 -1.91
CA SER A 471 -1.03 7.16 -0.60
C SER A 471 -1.65 8.47 -0.11
N GLY A 472 -2.92 8.44 0.27
CA GLY A 472 -3.59 9.56 0.93
C GLY A 472 -3.00 9.88 2.31
N LEU A 473 -2.25 8.95 2.90
CA LEU A 473 -1.51 9.15 4.15
C LEU A 473 -0.14 9.81 3.92
N ARG A 474 0.27 10.14 2.69
CA ARG A 474 1.52 10.87 2.42
C ARG A 474 1.41 12.38 2.73
N THR A 475 0.86 12.71 3.91
CA THR A 475 0.63 14.07 4.41
C THR A 475 1.02 14.18 5.90
N GLY A 476 1.06 15.40 6.46
CA GLY A 476 1.42 15.58 7.87
C GLY A 476 0.24 15.35 8.82
N PHE A 477 0.27 14.27 9.62
CA PHE A 477 -0.72 13.97 10.67
C PHE A 477 -0.06 13.31 11.89
N ASN A 478 -0.81 13.19 12.99
CA ASN A 478 -0.37 12.52 14.22
C ASN A 478 -1.46 11.67 14.90
N TYR A 479 -2.50 11.33 14.14
CA TYR A 479 -3.56 10.38 14.48
C TYR A 479 -4.12 9.81 13.18
N VAL A 480 -4.37 8.50 13.17
CA VAL A 480 -5.02 7.82 12.04
C VAL A 480 -5.82 6.62 12.53
N ARG A 481 -6.96 6.37 11.88
CA ARG A 481 -7.73 5.13 11.97
C ARG A 481 -8.14 4.69 10.57
N ASN A 482 -8.12 3.39 10.31
CA ASN A 482 -8.75 2.81 9.13
C ASN A 482 -10.25 2.66 9.41
N SER A 483 -10.97 3.77 9.34
CA SER A 483 -12.34 3.82 9.84
C SER A 483 -13.38 3.39 8.82
N VAL A 484 -13.03 3.36 7.53
CA VAL A 484 -13.98 3.11 6.44
C VAL A 484 -13.39 2.13 5.43
N LYS A 485 -14.22 1.21 4.93
CA LYS A 485 -13.98 0.47 3.68
C LYS A 485 -14.94 1.01 2.63
N ALA A 486 -14.44 1.45 1.49
CA ALA A 486 -15.29 1.81 0.36
C ALA A 486 -15.31 0.66 -0.64
N VAL A 487 -16.51 0.23 -1.04
CA VAL A 487 -16.72 -0.78 -2.08
C VAL A 487 -17.21 -0.06 -3.32
N VAL A 488 -16.54 -0.27 -4.45
CA VAL A 488 -16.84 0.33 -5.74
C VAL A 488 -17.17 -0.77 -6.74
N ASP A 489 -18.39 -0.77 -7.26
CA ASP A 489 -18.78 -1.70 -8.31
C ASP A 489 -18.05 -1.37 -9.62
N ALA A 490 -17.39 -2.36 -10.23
CA ALA A 490 -16.58 -2.14 -11.43
C ALA A 490 -17.43 -1.85 -12.68
N PHE A 491 -18.71 -2.23 -12.68
CA PHE A 491 -19.59 -2.17 -13.84
C PHE A 491 -20.41 -0.88 -13.91
N ASP A 492 -21.03 -0.46 -12.81
CA ASP A 492 -21.84 0.77 -12.76
C ASP A 492 -21.16 1.94 -12.02
N GLY A 493 -20.12 1.65 -11.23
CA GLY A 493 -19.38 2.63 -10.45
C GLY A 493 -20.11 3.11 -9.20
N SER A 494 -21.13 2.39 -8.73
CA SER A 494 -21.78 2.65 -7.45
C SER A 494 -20.76 2.49 -6.32
N VAL A 495 -20.90 3.33 -5.28
CA VAL A 495 -19.96 3.36 -4.16
C VAL A 495 -20.74 3.23 -2.86
N THR A 496 -20.31 2.31 -2.01
CA THR A 496 -20.82 2.15 -0.65
C THR A 496 -19.67 2.31 0.35
N PHE A 497 -19.82 3.23 1.31
CA PHE A 497 -18.86 3.42 2.39
C PHE A 497 -19.34 2.69 3.64
N TYR A 498 -18.59 1.68 4.08
CA TYR A 498 -18.85 0.94 5.31
C TYR A 498 -17.95 1.42 6.44
N VAL A 499 -18.52 1.78 7.58
CA VAL A 499 -17.77 2.17 8.79
C VAL A 499 -17.35 0.92 9.54
N VAL A 500 -16.04 0.71 9.62
CA VAL A 500 -15.43 -0.47 10.27
C VAL A 500 -14.90 -0.16 11.67
N ASP A 501 -14.26 0.98 11.88
CA ASP A 501 -13.92 1.47 13.22
C ASP A 501 -15.07 2.33 13.75
N VAL A 502 -16.04 1.67 14.39
CA VAL A 502 -17.22 2.33 14.96
C VAL A 502 -16.87 3.22 16.15
N ASP A 503 -15.68 3.08 16.74
CA ASP A 503 -15.26 3.83 17.93
C ASP A 503 -14.48 5.09 17.61
N ASP A 504 -13.99 5.24 16.39
CA ASP A 504 -13.32 6.46 15.94
C ASP A 504 -14.25 7.71 16.04
N PRO A 505 -13.91 8.69 16.89
CA PRO A 505 -14.74 9.89 17.06
C PRO A 505 -14.79 10.76 15.80
N ILE A 506 -13.79 10.67 14.93
CA ILE A 506 -13.75 11.46 13.70
C ILE A 506 -14.78 10.94 12.69
N ILE A 507 -14.86 9.62 12.47
CA ILE A 507 -15.87 9.08 11.55
C ILE A 507 -17.29 9.32 12.07
N ARG A 508 -17.54 9.16 13.38
CA ARG A 508 -18.84 9.49 14.01
C ARG A 508 -19.28 10.93 13.74
N ALA A 509 -18.33 11.87 13.75
CA ALA A 509 -18.62 13.28 13.44
C ALA A 509 -19.00 13.50 11.97
N TYR A 510 -18.42 12.70 11.05
CA TYR A 510 -18.76 12.73 9.63
C TYR A 510 -20.08 12.02 9.34
N GLU A 511 -20.39 10.89 9.98
CA GLU A 511 -21.70 10.25 9.91
C GLU A 511 -22.82 11.22 10.31
N GLY A 512 -22.64 11.95 11.42
CA GLY A 512 -23.60 12.98 11.84
C GLY A 512 -23.70 14.18 10.88
N ALA A 513 -22.66 14.43 10.07
CA ALA A 513 -22.64 15.52 9.09
C ALA A 513 -23.26 15.17 7.73
N PHE A 514 -23.20 13.89 7.34
CA PHE A 514 -23.58 13.39 6.02
C PHE A 514 -24.52 12.18 6.13
N ASP A 515 -25.80 12.48 6.40
CA ASP A 515 -26.85 11.46 6.49
C ASP A 515 -26.95 10.64 5.18
N GLY A 516 -26.95 9.31 5.29
CA GLY A 516 -27.04 8.37 4.18
C GLY A 516 -25.76 8.12 3.37
N LEU A 517 -24.63 8.76 3.70
CA LEU A 517 -23.35 8.50 3.01
C LEU A 517 -22.68 7.19 3.47
N PHE A 518 -22.83 6.87 4.74
CA PHE A 518 -22.17 5.73 5.39
C PHE A 518 -23.17 4.64 5.74
N ARG A 519 -22.70 3.39 5.75
CA ARG A 519 -23.41 2.21 6.25
C ARG A 519 -22.57 1.55 7.36
N PRO A 520 -23.19 0.90 8.34
CA PRO A 520 -22.45 0.12 9.32
C PRO A 520 -21.83 -1.12 8.67
N ILE A 521 -20.67 -1.58 9.16
CA ILE A 521 -20.04 -2.84 8.69
C ILE A 521 -20.97 -4.06 8.79
N SER A 522 -21.91 -4.06 9.73
CA SER A 522 -22.91 -5.14 9.87
C SER A 522 -23.86 -5.29 8.67
N GLU A 523 -23.92 -4.29 7.78
CA GLU A 523 -24.66 -4.36 6.51
C GLU A 523 -23.79 -4.83 5.33
N MET A 524 -22.49 -5.03 5.53
CA MET A 524 -21.59 -5.57 4.52
C MET A 524 -21.91 -7.06 4.30
N PRO A 525 -22.06 -7.53 3.05
CA PRO A 525 -22.20 -8.95 2.73
C PRO A 525 -21.06 -9.79 3.32
N VAL A 526 -21.39 -10.98 3.86
CA VAL A 526 -20.41 -11.86 4.52
C VAL A 526 -19.25 -12.24 3.59
N GLU A 527 -19.55 -12.55 2.33
CA GLU A 527 -18.54 -12.84 1.30
C GLU A 527 -17.53 -11.69 1.15
N LEU A 528 -17.97 -10.43 1.22
CA LEU A 528 -17.05 -9.28 1.17
C LEU A 528 -16.27 -9.09 2.48
N VAL A 529 -16.85 -9.44 3.63
CA VAL A 529 -16.16 -9.40 4.92
C VAL A 529 -14.97 -10.38 4.92
N GLU A 530 -15.16 -11.57 4.35
CA GLU A 530 -14.12 -12.61 4.19
C GLU A 530 -12.96 -12.15 3.28
N HIS A 531 -13.15 -11.12 2.46
CA HIS A 531 -12.10 -10.51 1.62
C HIS A 531 -11.51 -9.22 2.19
N LEU A 532 -11.86 -8.83 3.41
CA LEU A 532 -11.21 -7.68 4.05
C LEU A 532 -9.74 -7.99 4.31
N ARG A 533 -8.92 -6.95 4.16
CA ARG A 533 -7.47 -6.99 4.37
C ARG A 533 -7.09 -5.99 5.46
N TYR A 534 -6.02 -6.28 6.19
CA TYR A 534 -5.37 -5.26 7.01
C TYR A 534 -4.76 -4.19 6.09
N ALA A 535 -4.99 -2.92 6.43
CA ALA A 535 -4.65 -1.79 5.57
C ALA A 535 -3.14 -1.54 5.53
N GLU A 536 -2.55 -1.59 4.34
CA GLU A 536 -1.10 -1.63 4.17
C GLU A 536 -0.42 -0.30 4.52
N ASP A 537 -0.93 0.83 4.05
CA ASP A 537 -0.34 2.14 4.36
C ASP A 537 -0.34 2.40 5.87
N LEU A 538 -1.44 2.04 6.55
CA LEU A 538 -1.54 2.13 8.00
C LEU A 538 -0.52 1.21 8.69
N PHE A 539 -0.39 -0.03 8.23
CA PHE A 539 0.57 -0.99 8.78
C PHE A 539 2.02 -0.50 8.63
N ARG A 540 2.37 0.11 7.49
CA ARG A 540 3.70 0.75 7.29
C ARG A 540 3.95 1.82 8.36
N ILE A 541 3.01 2.73 8.58
CA ILE A 541 3.14 3.79 9.59
C ILE A 541 3.25 3.23 11.01
N GLN A 542 2.38 2.27 11.35
CA GLN A 542 2.33 1.63 12.66
C GLN A 542 3.63 0.91 12.99
N THR A 543 4.17 0.14 12.05
CA THR A 543 5.42 -0.62 12.25
C THR A 543 6.65 0.28 12.31
N GLU A 544 6.73 1.34 11.48
CA GLU A 544 7.80 2.34 11.62
C GLU A 544 7.76 3.04 12.98
N LEU A 545 6.57 3.40 13.49
CA LEU A 545 6.44 3.98 14.82
C LEU A 545 6.77 2.96 15.92
N TRP A 546 6.30 1.72 15.80
CA TRP A 546 6.53 0.68 16.79
C TRP A 546 8.01 0.41 17.02
N GLY A 547 8.86 0.58 16.00
CA GLY A 547 10.32 0.49 16.12
C GLY A 547 10.89 1.27 17.31
N ALA A 548 10.43 2.50 17.53
CA ALA A 548 10.80 3.31 18.70
C ALA A 548 9.81 3.20 19.87
N TYR A 549 8.51 3.12 19.56
CA TYR A 549 7.46 3.23 20.56
C TYR A 549 7.12 1.91 21.26
N HIS A 550 7.79 0.79 20.96
CA HIS A 550 7.71 -0.41 21.79
C HIS A 550 8.47 -0.28 23.13
N VAL A 551 9.37 0.70 23.26
CA VAL A 551 10.16 0.95 24.46
C VAL A 551 9.32 1.74 25.49
N ASP A 552 9.06 1.15 26.65
CA ASP A 552 8.30 1.78 27.73
C ASP A 552 9.13 2.74 28.60
N ASP A 553 10.41 2.44 28.78
CA ASP A 553 11.28 3.20 29.67
C ASP A 553 11.75 4.50 29.01
N THR A 554 11.48 5.64 29.66
CA THR A 554 11.72 6.96 29.10
C THR A 554 13.21 7.30 28.95
N GLU A 555 14.08 6.73 29.80
CA GLU A 555 15.52 6.95 29.71
C GLU A 555 16.09 6.19 28.52
N ASN A 556 15.72 4.92 28.35
CA ASN A 556 16.07 4.12 27.17
C ASN A 556 15.54 4.75 25.89
N PHE A 557 14.28 5.19 25.88
CA PHE A 557 13.68 5.88 24.74
C PHE A 557 14.47 7.15 24.37
N TYR A 558 14.80 8.00 25.35
CA TYR A 558 15.57 9.23 25.10
C TYR A 558 16.97 8.94 24.54
N GLN A 559 17.62 7.88 25.04
CA GLN A 559 18.93 7.44 24.56
C GLN A 559 18.86 6.66 23.24
N ARG A 560 17.64 6.36 22.75
CA ARG A 560 17.38 5.43 21.63
C ARG A 560 17.99 4.05 21.88
N ALA A 561 18.11 3.67 23.15
CA ALA A 561 18.62 2.39 23.58
C ALA A 561 17.53 1.33 23.39
N SER A 562 17.87 0.23 22.71
CA SER A 562 16.94 -0.85 22.36
C SER A 562 15.85 -0.49 21.34
N GLU A 563 15.98 0.65 20.65
CA GLU A 563 15.14 0.95 19.48
C GLU A 563 15.34 -0.11 18.40
N TRP A 564 14.28 -0.39 17.66
CA TRP A 564 14.30 -1.28 16.50
C TRP A 564 14.04 -0.47 15.23
N ALA A 565 14.54 -0.98 14.12
CA ALA A 565 14.15 -0.56 12.79
C ALA A 565 13.46 -1.72 12.09
N VAL A 566 12.63 -1.41 11.09
CA VAL A 566 12.18 -2.47 10.19
C VAL A 566 13.40 -3.05 9.46
N SER A 567 13.37 -4.35 9.18
CA SER A 567 14.46 -5.03 8.45
C SER A 567 14.74 -4.33 7.13
N GLN A 568 16.00 -4.34 6.72
CA GLN A 568 16.41 -3.94 5.38
C GLN A 568 15.74 -4.86 4.35
N ASP A 569 15.34 -4.30 3.21
CA ASP A 569 14.79 -5.03 2.07
C ASP A 569 15.90 -5.84 1.40
N PRO A 570 15.82 -7.18 1.34
CA PRO A 570 16.78 -8.01 0.63
C PRO A 570 16.94 -7.68 -0.88
N GLY A 571 15.99 -6.93 -1.46
CA GLY A 571 16.03 -6.48 -2.85
C GLY A 571 15.78 -7.61 -3.85
N ARG A 572 15.59 -7.25 -5.12
CA ARG A 572 15.26 -8.19 -6.22
C ARG A 572 16.39 -8.41 -7.23
N THR A 573 17.51 -7.72 -7.07
CA THR A 573 18.65 -7.76 -8.02
C THR A 573 19.78 -8.70 -7.57
N GLY A 574 19.68 -9.30 -6.39
CA GLY A 574 20.77 -10.08 -5.78
C GLY A 574 21.94 -9.24 -5.27
N GLU A 575 21.84 -7.91 -5.35
CA GLU A 575 22.85 -6.98 -4.81
C GLU A 575 22.59 -6.62 -3.34
N GLY A 576 21.48 -7.12 -2.76
CA GLY A 576 21.01 -6.77 -1.42
C GLY A 576 20.14 -5.51 -1.43
N ALA A 577 20.03 -4.88 -0.26
CA ALA A 577 19.22 -3.69 -0.08
C ALA A 577 19.70 -2.51 -0.93
N ARG A 578 18.74 -1.77 -1.50
CA ARG A 578 19.04 -0.54 -2.24
C ARG A 578 19.38 0.58 -1.27
N ASP A 579 20.49 1.27 -1.52
CA ASP A 579 20.88 2.49 -0.81
C ASP A 579 19.91 3.66 -1.13
N LEU A 580 19.27 4.20 -0.10
CA LEU A 580 18.48 5.43 -0.16
C LEU A 580 19.34 6.63 0.21
N VAL A 581 19.38 7.64 -0.67
CA VAL A 581 20.08 8.91 -0.39
C VAL A 581 19.28 9.72 0.64
N LEU A 582 19.87 9.95 1.81
CA LEU A 582 19.32 10.85 2.82
C LEU A 582 19.68 12.29 2.45
N VAL A 583 18.67 13.15 2.35
CA VAL A 583 18.82 14.59 2.10
C VAL A 583 18.20 15.41 3.23
N ASP A 584 18.81 16.53 3.56
CA ASP A 584 18.24 17.51 4.49
C ASP A 584 17.07 18.30 3.87
N GLU A 585 16.47 19.22 4.65
CA GLU A 585 15.38 20.10 4.17
C GLU A 585 15.77 20.98 2.96
N GLN A 586 17.07 21.13 2.69
CA GLN A 586 17.63 21.95 1.62
C GLN A 586 18.01 21.10 0.40
N GLY A 587 17.76 19.78 0.44
CA GLY A 587 18.06 18.84 -0.64
C GLY A 587 19.54 18.44 -0.69
N ILE A 588 20.33 18.74 0.34
CA ILE A 588 21.75 18.37 0.42
C ILE A 588 21.87 16.96 0.97
N ARG A 589 22.69 16.12 0.32
CA ARG A 589 22.96 14.75 0.77
C ARG A 589 23.67 14.77 2.12
N ILE A 590 23.04 14.15 3.12
CA ILE A 590 23.54 14.01 4.50
C ILE A 590 23.88 12.57 4.87
N GLY A 591 23.51 11.58 4.05
CA GLY A 591 23.86 10.18 4.28
C GLY A 591 23.27 9.22 3.26
N THR A 592 23.37 7.92 3.56
CA THR A 592 22.61 6.84 2.93
C THR A 592 22.06 5.92 4.01
N ARG A 593 20.96 5.22 3.72
CA ARG A 593 20.46 4.10 4.53
C ARG A 593 19.92 3.04 3.60
N ASP A 594 19.81 1.81 4.08
CA ASP A 594 19.16 0.75 3.32
C ASP A 594 17.65 0.98 3.21
N MET A 595 17.07 0.63 2.07
CA MET A 595 15.63 0.55 1.90
C MET A 595 15.06 -0.50 2.87
N ARG A 596 13.93 -0.18 3.51
CA ARG A 596 13.25 -1.10 4.43
C ARG A 596 12.33 -2.04 3.68
N MET A 597 12.18 -3.26 4.18
CA MET A 597 11.27 -4.24 3.58
C MET A 597 9.84 -3.69 3.55
N ALA A 598 9.17 -3.93 2.42
CA ALA A 598 7.73 -3.76 2.33
C ALA A 598 7.03 -4.80 3.21
N PRO A 599 5.85 -4.49 3.77
CA PRO A 599 4.96 -5.54 4.22
C PRO A 599 4.50 -6.40 3.05
N TYR A 600 4.26 -7.68 3.32
CA TYR A 600 3.61 -8.58 2.37
C TYR A 600 2.52 -9.38 3.09
N ARG A 601 1.58 -9.90 2.30
CA ARG A 601 0.46 -10.71 2.79
C ARG A 601 0.74 -12.19 2.61
N THR A 602 0.36 -12.99 3.59
CA THR A 602 0.54 -14.45 3.57
C THR A 602 -0.47 -15.15 4.46
N MET A 603 -0.76 -16.42 4.16
CA MET A 603 -1.54 -17.30 5.03
C MET A 603 -0.61 -17.97 6.05
N LEU A 604 -0.87 -17.77 7.35
CA LEU A 604 -0.09 -18.33 8.44
C LEU A 604 -0.99 -19.00 9.48
N ASP A 605 -0.54 -20.16 9.95
CA ASP A 605 -0.96 -20.76 11.20
C ASP A 605 -0.20 -20.02 12.31
N LEU A 606 -0.85 -19.03 12.92
CA LEU A 606 -0.20 -18.19 13.91
C LEU A 606 0.17 -19.01 15.17
N PRO A 607 1.35 -18.79 15.78
CA PRO A 607 1.70 -19.49 17.01
C PRO A 607 0.65 -19.30 18.10
N GLY A 608 0.10 -20.43 18.58
CA GLY A 608 -0.98 -20.46 19.59
C GLY A 608 -2.39 -20.24 19.04
N GLY A 609 -2.56 -20.11 17.72
CA GLY A 609 -3.85 -20.12 17.02
C GLY A 609 -4.28 -21.53 16.62
N ASP A 610 -5.56 -21.68 16.30
CA ASP A 610 -6.18 -22.97 15.92
C ASP A 610 -6.49 -23.06 14.41
N GLU A 611 -6.38 -21.96 13.66
CA GLU A 611 -6.77 -21.85 12.26
C GLU A 611 -5.76 -21.02 11.45
N THR A 612 -5.70 -21.27 10.13
CA THR A 612 -4.85 -20.52 9.20
C THR A 612 -5.47 -19.17 8.89
N GLU A 613 -4.70 -18.09 9.07
CA GLU A 613 -5.18 -16.72 8.87
C GLU A 613 -4.39 -15.97 7.81
N PHE A 614 -5.09 -15.09 7.09
CA PHE A 614 -4.52 -14.14 6.17
C PHE A 614 -4.04 -12.89 6.91
N VAL A 615 -2.72 -12.73 6.91
CA VAL A 615 -2.07 -11.67 7.67
C VAL A 615 -1.16 -10.83 6.79
N ILE A 616 -0.90 -9.60 7.23
CA ILE A 616 0.19 -8.77 6.70
C ILE A 616 1.36 -8.79 7.68
N LEU A 617 2.60 -8.93 7.20
CA LEU A 617 3.78 -9.14 8.07
C LEU A 617 4.92 -8.16 7.79
N ARG A 618 5.60 -7.68 8.84
CA ARG A 618 6.94 -7.05 8.75
C ARG A 618 7.87 -7.56 9.85
N ALA A 619 9.17 -7.63 9.55
CA ALA A 619 10.20 -8.01 10.50
C ALA A 619 10.95 -6.78 11.04
N PHE A 620 11.41 -6.88 12.28
CA PHE A 620 12.24 -5.88 12.95
C PHE A 620 13.65 -6.41 13.17
N VAL A 621 14.61 -5.51 13.00
CA VAL A 621 16.00 -5.69 13.41
C VAL A 621 16.33 -4.60 14.43
N PRO A 622 17.34 -4.80 15.28
CA PRO A 622 17.78 -3.76 16.18
C PRO A 622 18.28 -2.53 15.43
N LEU A 623 17.96 -1.32 15.90
CA LEU A 623 18.44 -0.09 15.28
C LEU A 623 19.97 -0.01 15.38
N ASP A 624 20.60 0.29 14.25
CA ASP A 624 22.02 0.62 14.13
C ASP A 624 22.19 1.76 13.10
N GLU A 625 23.08 2.72 13.37
CA GLU A 625 23.25 3.89 12.49
C GLU A 625 23.78 3.52 11.09
N GLN A 626 24.45 2.38 10.96
CA GLN A 626 25.03 1.88 9.70
C GLN A 626 24.28 0.63 9.20
N ASP A 627 23.12 0.30 9.78
CA ASP A 627 22.36 -0.90 9.44
C ASP A 627 23.20 -2.20 9.52
N ALA A 628 24.20 -2.22 10.40
CA ALA A 628 25.14 -3.35 10.53
C ALA A 628 24.53 -4.54 11.30
N ARG A 629 23.50 -4.30 12.13
CA ARG A 629 22.79 -5.34 12.88
C ARG A 629 21.60 -5.86 12.07
N LYS A 630 21.60 -7.16 11.84
CA LYS A 630 20.67 -7.84 10.92
C LYS A 630 20.00 -9.07 11.55
N GLU A 631 20.20 -9.28 12.85
CA GLU A 631 19.55 -10.35 13.59
C GLU A 631 18.06 -10.03 13.82
N LEU A 632 17.20 -11.05 13.77
CA LEU A 632 15.76 -10.88 13.98
C LEU A 632 15.48 -10.46 15.43
N ALA A 633 14.94 -9.25 15.61
CA ALA A 633 14.51 -8.75 16.90
C ALA A 633 13.07 -9.14 17.24
N ALA A 634 12.20 -9.12 16.22
CA ALA A 634 10.79 -9.52 16.28
C ALA A 634 10.20 -9.56 14.87
N TYR A 635 9.01 -10.14 14.71
CA TYR A 635 8.13 -9.85 13.58
C TYR A 635 6.75 -9.49 14.10
N ILE A 636 6.02 -8.67 13.36
CA ILE A 636 4.67 -8.24 13.70
C ILE A 636 3.73 -8.61 12.56
N VAL A 637 2.54 -9.05 12.92
CA VAL A 637 1.46 -9.38 11.99
C VAL A 637 0.25 -8.50 12.26
N GLY A 638 -0.43 -8.08 11.19
CA GLY A 638 -1.77 -7.51 11.22
C GLY A 638 -2.77 -8.55 10.70
N ARG A 639 -3.76 -8.92 11.53
CA ARG A 639 -4.73 -9.98 11.23
C ARG A 639 -5.88 -9.44 10.38
N SER A 640 -6.31 -10.21 9.38
CA SER A 640 -7.36 -9.80 8.42
C SER A 640 -8.63 -10.65 8.50
N ASP A 641 -8.68 -11.68 9.34
CA ASP A 641 -9.78 -12.64 9.38
C ASP A 641 -10.64 -12.53 10.65
N ASP A 642 -11.92 -12.87 10.46
CA ASP A 642 -12.91 -13.11 11.51
C ASP A 642 -13.01 -12.02 12.59
N GLU A 643 -13.15 -12.45 13.85
CA GLU A 643 -13.24 -11.58 15.01
C GLU A 643 -11.91 -10.87 15.33
N HIS A 644 -10.83 -11.30 14.70
CA HIS A 644 -9.48 -10.79 14.91
C HIS A 644 -9.09 -9.69 13.91
N TYR A 645 -10.00 -9.35 13.00
CA TYR A 645 -9.82 -8.30 12.03
C TYR A 645 -9.30 -7.00 12.67
N GLY A 646 -8.11 -6.55 12.25
CA GLY A 646 -7.50 -5.30 12.73
C GLY A 646 -6.62 -5.44 13.97
N GLU A 647 -6.45 -6.64 14.51
CA GLU A 647 -5.52 -6.89 15.63
C GLU A 647 -4.06 -6.92 15.17
N LEU A 648 -3.17 -6.38 16.02
CA LEU A 648 -1.72 -6.44 15.84
C LEU A 648 -1.09 -7.39 16.85
N VAL A 649 -0.31 -8.36 16.37
CA VAL A 649 0.40 -9.32 17.23
C VAL A 649 1.89 -9.28 16.91
N LEU A 650 2.71 -9.02 17.92
CA LEU A 650 4.17 -8.98 17.85
C LEU A 650 4.74 -10.27 18.43
N TYR A 651 5.52 -11.00 17.64
CA TYR A 651 6.24 -12.19 18.08
C TYR A 651 7.70 -11.86 18.31
N ARG A 652 8.18 -12.12 19.52
CA ARG A 652 9.56 -11.85 19.93
C ARG A 652 10.31 -13.17 20.12
N PRO A 653 11.42 -13.40 19.39
CA PRO A 653 12.33 -14.52 19.65
C PRO A 653 12.90 -14.51 21.08
N PRO A 654 13.29 -15.68 21.63
CA PRO A 654 13.86 -15.77 22.98
C PRO A 654 15.28 -15.22 23.08
N THR A 655 16.01 -15.17 21.96
CA THR A 655 17.39 -14.68 21.88
C THR A 655 17.62 -13.97 20.55
N SER A 656 18.77 -13.32 20.37
CA SER A 656 19.16 -12.63 19.13
C SER A 656 19.99 -13.50 18.19
N ASN A 657 19.82 -14.83 18.22
CA ASN A 657 20.59 -15.77 17.39
C ASN A 657 19.88 -16.17 16.09
N PHE A 658 18.72 -15.58 15.83
CA PHE A 658 17.92 -15.87 14.64
C PHE A 658 18.26 -14.84 13.57
N ASP A 659 18.44 -15.33 12.35
CA ASP A 659 18.73 -14.45 11.22
C ASP A 659 17.50 -13.58 10.95
N GLY A 660 17.70 -12.29 10.69
CA GLY A 660 16.67 -11.46 10.06
C GLY A 660 16.68 -11.63 8.54
N PRO A 661 15.69 -11.09 7.83
CA PRO A 661 15.60 -11.22 6.36
C PRO A 661 16.89 -10.87 5.61
N ALA A 662 17.55 -9.77 5.97
CA ALA A 662 18.79 -9.36 5.32
C ALA A 662 19.97 -10.31 5.57
N LEU A 663 20.02 -10.97 6.74
CA LEU A 663 21.07 -11.93 7.06
C LEU A 663 20.83 -13.29 6.37
N SER A 664 19.57 -13.74 6.32
CA SER A 664 19.20 -14.93 5.54
C SER A 664 19.53 -14.74 4.05
N GLU A 665 19.28 -13.55 3.48
CA GLU A 665 19.68 -13.25 2.11
C GLU A 665 21.20 -13.32 1.90
N GLU A 666 21.99 -12.82 2.86
CA GLU A 666 23.45 -12.95 2.78
C GLU A 666 23.89 -14.41 2.77
N ARG A 667 23.21 -15.29 3.51
CA ARG A 667 23.48 -16.74 3.47
C ARG A 667 23.10 -17.35 2.12
N ILE A 668 21.89 -17.06 1.62
CA ILE A 668 21.42 -17.53 0.31
C ILE A 668 22.41 -17.14 -0.78
N ARG A 669 22.89 -15.91 -0.80
CA ARG A 669 23.83 -15.44 -1.82
C ARG A 669 25.23 -16.03 -1.68
N ASN A 670 25.65 -16.38 -0.46
CA ASN A 670 26.96 -16.97 -0.19
C ASN A 670 26.97 -18.49 -0.39
N ASP A 671 25.81 -19.12 -0.53
CA ASP A 671 25.70 -20.54 -0.87
C ASP A 671 26.36 -20.85 -2.22
N GLU A 672 27.14 -21.93 -2.29
CA GLU A 672 27.93 -22.27 -3.47
C GLU A 672 27.05 -22.64 -4.67
N GLU A 673 25.94 -23.34 -4.45
CA GLU A 673 25.03 -23.78 -5.49
C GLU A 673 24.26 -22.59 -6.07
N VAL A 674 23.70 -21.76 -5.20
CA VAL A 674 22.98 -20.54 -5.59
C VAL A 674 23.90 -19.57 -6.34
N ALA A 675 25.10 -19.27 -5.82
CA ALA A 675 26.03 -18.34 -6.45
C ALA A 675 26.52 -18.84 -7.82
N THR A 676 26.75 -20.15 -7.95
CA THR A 676 27.14 -20.78 -9.21
C THR A 676 26.01 -20.67 -10.23
N LEU A 677 24.79 -21.03 -9.86
CA LEU A 677 23.64 -20.99 -10.75
C LEU A 677 23.32 -19.55 -11.19
N GLN A 678 23.29 -18.60 -10.26
CA GLN A 678 23.10 -17.18 -10.56
C GLN A 678 24.13 -16.70 -11.61
N THR A 679 25.41 -17.07 -11.42
CA THR A 679 26.48 -16.70 -12.33
C THR A 679 26.32 -17.33 -13.72
N LEU A 680 25.85 -18.59 -13.80
CA LEU A 680 25.62 -19.30 -15.06
C LEU A 680 24.41 -18.75 -15.82
N LEU A 681 23.30 -18.52 -15.12
CA LEU A 681 22.05 -17.98 -15.70
C LEU A 681 22.16 -16.50 -16.07
N SER A 682 23.13 -15.78 -15.50
CA SER A 682 23.43 -14.39 -15.87
C SER A 682 24.44 -14.27 -17.02
N GLN A 683 24.90 -15.40 -17.60
CA GLN A 683 25.79 -15.41 -18.76
C GLN A 683 24.99 -15.76 -20.02
N ARG A 684 25.11 -14.91 -21.06
CA ARG A 684 24.56 -15.08 -22.43
C ARG A 684 23.19 -14.46 -22.70
N GLY A 685 22.96 -13.24 -22.22
CA GLY A 685 21.80 -12.46 -22.61
C GLY A 685 20.53 -12.87 -21.87
N SER A 686 20.67 -13.18 -20.58
CA SER A 686 19.58 -13.39 -19.63
C SER A 686 19.98 -12.74 -18.31
N THR A 687 18.97 -12.27 -17.56
CA THR A 687 19.14 -11.66 -16.25
C THR A 687 18.40 -12.51 -15.21
N VAL A 688 19.06 -12.75 -14.09
CA VAL A 688 18.44 -13.38 -12.92
C VAL A 688 17.75 -12.30 -12.10
N LEU A 689 16.48 -12.55 -11.76
CA LEU A 689 15.70 -11.73 -10.87
C LEU A 689 15.31 -12.58 -9.66
N PHE A 690 15.50 -12.06 -8.47
CA PHE A 690 14.95 -12.69 -7.28
C PHE A 690 13.58 -12.07 -6.97
N GLY A 691 12.65 -12.89 -6.49
CA GLY A 691 11.44 -12.36 -5.87
C GLY A 691 11.68 -11.88 -4.44
N GLU A 692 10.61 -11.43 -3.82
CA GLU A 692 10.55 -11.06 -2.42
C GLU A 692 10.94 -12.24 -1.53
N LEU A 693 11.83 -11.98 -0.56
CA LEU A 693 12.17 -12.95 0.48
C LEU A 693 11.07 -12.98 1.53
N LEU A 694 10.41 -14.12 1.67
CA LEU A 694 9.36 -14.33 2.66
C LEU A 694 9.96 -14.92 3.95
N LEU A 695 9.56 -14.36 5.08
CA LEU A 695 9.78 -14.88 6.42
C LEU A 695 8.50 -15.62 6.81
N VAL A 696 8.58 -16.94 6.92
CA VAL A 696 7.45 -17.82 7.22
C VAL A 696 7.72 -18.49 8.58
N PRO A 697 7.07 -18.04 9.66
CA PRO A 697 7.14 -18.73 10.94
C PRO A 697 6.51 -20.13 10.83
N ILE A 698 7.21 -21.15 11.28
CA ILE A 698 6.72 -22.54 11.34
C ILE A 698 7.12 -23.12 12.70
N GLU A 699 6.13 -23.46 13.53
CA GLU A 699 6.34 -23.96 14.90
C GLU A 699 7.35 -23.11 15.70
N ASN A 700 8.52 -23.67 15.99
CA ASN A 700 9.59 -23.07 16.79
C ASN A 700 10.75 -22.56 15.93
N SER A 701 10.51 -22.29 14.64
CA SER A 701 11.56 -21.89 13.71
C SER A 701 11.04 -20.89 12.68
N VAL A 702 11.97 -20.35 11.90
CA VAL A 702 11.69 -19.37 10.85
C VAL A 702 12.24 -19.88 9.53
N LEU A 703 11.34 -20.16 8.60
CA LEU A 703 11.66 -20.52 7.23
C LEU A 703 11.75 -19.27 6.37
N TYR A 704 12.84 -19.15 5.62
CA TYR A 704 12.98 -18.13 4.59
C TYR A 704 12.78 -18.74 3.22
N VAL A 705 11.91 -18.14 2.39
CA VAL A 705 11.63 -18.63 1.03
C VAL A 705 11.83 -17.50 0.02
N ARG A 706 12.58 -17.79 -1.05
CA ARG A 706 12.92 -16.84 -2.11
C ARG A 706 12.81 -17.49 -3.48
N PRO A 707 11.87 -17.06 -4.34
CA PRO A 707 11.83 -17.51 -5.72
C PRO A 707 12.94 -16.85 -6.54
N LEU A 708 13.50 -17.59 -7.49
CA LEU A 708 14.49 -17.15 -8.47
C LEU A 708 13.89 -17.27 -9.87
N TYR A 709 13.82 -16.15 -10.56
CA TYR A 709 13.31 -16.04 -11.92
C TYR A 709 14.43 -15.77 -12.92
N VAL A 710 14.22 -16.20 -14.15
CA VAL A 710 15.10 -15.89 -15.28
C VAL A 710 14.30 -15.11 -16.32
N GLN A 711 14.90 -14.04 -16.83
CA GLN A 711 14.35 -13.28 -17.94
C GLN A 711 15.39 -13.15 -19.05
N ALA A 712 15.05 -13.56 -20.26
CA ALA A 712 15.92 -13.33 -21.42
C ALA A 712 16.04 -11.83 -21.75
N GLU A 713 17.20 -11.38 -22.24
CA GLU A 713 17.39 -10.02 -22.76
C GLU A 713 16.69 -9.90 -24.13
N GLY A 714 15.81 -8.92 -24.26
CA GLY A 714 15.08 -8.66 -25.49
C GLY A 714 13.84 -7.80 -25.27
N ASP A 715 13.22 -7.37 -26.35
CA ASP A 715 11.92 -6.69 -26.28
C ASP A 715 10.82 -7.74 -26.01
N ASN A 716 9.93 -7.46 -25.06
CA ASN A 716 8.75 -8.29 -24.71
C ASN A 716 9.05 -9.67 -24.08
N THR A 717 10.20 -9.86 -23.44
CA THR A 717 10.45 -11.05 -22.61
C THR A 717 9.85 -10.86 -21.21
N VAL A 718 9.42 -11.95 -20.58
CA VAL A 718 8.89 -11.91 -19.20
C VAL A 718 9.71 -12.83 -18.29
N PRO A 719 9.71 -12.60 -16.97
CA PRO A 719 10.37 -13.50 -16.03
C PRO A 719 9.61 -14.83 -15.90
N GLU A 720 10.35 -15.94 -15.93
CA GLU A 720 9.84 -17.30 -15.67
C GLU A 720 10.47 -17.82 -14.38
N LEU A 721 9.69 -18.53 -13.54
CA LEU A 721 10.22 -19.11 -12.30
C LEU A 721 11.15 -20.26 -12.66
N GLU A 722 12.41 -20.15 -12.24
CA GLU A 722 13.45 -21.16 -12.54
C GLU A 722 13.75 -22.02 -11.31
N ARG A 723 13.86 -21.43 -10.12
CA ARG A 723 14.13 -22.16 -8.87
C ARG A 723 13.39 -21.56 -7.68
N VAL A 724 13.18 -22.37 -6.65
CA VAL A 724 12.75 -21.94 -5.31
C VAL A 724 13.87 -22.23 -4.32
N ILE A 725 14.28 -21.20 -3.58
CA ILE A 725 15.31 -21.29 -2.55
C ILE A 725 14.63 -21.24 -1.19
N VAL A 726 14.96 -22.18 -0.31
CA VAL A 726 14.54 -22.20 1.08
C VAL A 726 15.77 -22.14 1.99
N ALA A 727 15.67 -21.42 3.09
CA ALA A 727 16.76 -21.29 4.05
C ALA A 727 16.25 -21.32 5.50
N VAL A 728 16.94 -22.09 6.35
CA VAL A 728 16.70 -22.16 7.80
C VAL A 728 18.04 -22.25 8.49
N GLY A 729 18.37 -21.26 9.34
CA GLY A 729 19.66 -21.23 10.01
C GLY A 729 20.84 -21.21 9.04
N GLU A 730 21.64 -22.26 9.04
CA GLU A 730 22.79 -22.39 8.13
C GLU A 730 22.49 -23.21 6.87
N ASP A 731 21.34 -23.89 6.83
CA ASP A 731 20.95 -24.74 5.72
C ASP A 731 20.26 -23.91 4.64
N VAL A 732 20.75 -24.03 3.41
CA VAL A 732 20.19 -23.42 2.20
C VAL A 732 19.97 -24.53 1.20
N VAL A 733 18.75 -24.62 0.66
CA VAL A 733 18.35 -25.61 -0.34
C VAL A 733 17.70 -24.89 -1.51
N MET A 734 18.06 -25.29 -2.73
CA MET A 734 17.49 -24.77 -3.95
C MET A 734 16.98 -25.93 -4.81
N ALA A 735 15.73 -25.84 -5.28
CA ALA A 735 15.10 -26.89 -6.09
C ALA A 735 14.16 -26.29 -7.15
N ASP A 736 13.58 -27.14 -8.00
CA ASP A 736 12.73 -26.72 -9.12
C ASP A 736 11.33 -26.28 -8.65
N SER A 737 10.92 -26.70 -7.45
CA SER A 737 9.65 -26.33 -6.84
C SER A 737 9.76 -26.11 -5.33
N LEU A 738 8.77 -25.43 -4.74
CA LEU A 738 8.67 -25.27 -3.29
C LEU A 738 8.56 -26.62 -2.58
N GLN A 739 7.76 -27.54 -3.13
CA GLN A 739 7.61 -28.89 -2.58
C GLN A 739 8.98 -29.58 -2.51
N GLU A 740 9.68 -29.68 -3.64
CA GLU A 740 10.98 -30.36 -3.70
C GLU A 740 12.02 -29.70 -2.77
N ALA A 741 12.04 -28.36 -2.69
CA ALA A 741 12.96 -27.65 -1.80
C ALA A 741 12.73 -28.00 -0.33
N LEU A 742 11.46 -28.13 0.09
CA LEU A 742 11.09 -28.52 1.46
C LEU A 742 11.32 -30.01 1.74
N GLU A 743 11.10 -30.88 0.75
CA GLU A 743 11.37 -32.31 0.85
C GLU A 743 12.87 -32.57 1.02
N VAL A 744 13.72 -31.86 0.26
CA VAL A 744 15.19 -31.94 0.38
C VAL A 744 15.66 -31.36 1.72
N LEU A 745 15.06 -30.26 2.19
CA LEU A 745 15.38 -29.66 3.48
C LEU A 745 15.06 -30.59 4.66
N THR A 746 13.96 -31.35 4.59
CA THR A 746 13.43 -32.15 5.72
C THR A 746 13.60 -33.66 5.57
N ASP A 747 14.08 -34.14 4.43
CA ASP A 747 14.15 -35.57 4.05
C ASP A 747 12.79 -36.29 4.22
N THR A 748 11.69 -35.60 3.87
CA THR A 748 10.32 -36.07 4.08
C THR A 748 9.48 -35.82 2.82
N ASP A 749 8.68 -36.79 2.37
CA ASP A 749 7.75 -36.65 1.23
C ASP A 749 6.52 -35.80 1.61
N LEU A 750 6.28 -34.72 0.87
CA LEU A 750 5.24 -33.72 1.14
C LEU A 750 4.11 -33.73 0.09
N ALA A 751 4.05 -34.74 -0.78
CA ALA A 751 3.05 -34.83 -1.84
C ALA A 751 1.59 -34.76 -1.35
N SER A 752 1.33 -35.11 -0.09
CA SER A 752 -0.02 -35.01 0.51
C SER A 752 -0.41 -33.59 0.94
N ILE A 753 0.54 -32.67 1.16
CA ILE A 753 0.25 -31.25 1.48
C ILE A 753 -0.03 -30.47 0.21
N PHE A 754 0.80 -30.65 -0.81
CA PHE A 754 0.69 -29.92 -2.09
C PHE A 754 -0.40 -30.50 -3.02
N GLY A 755 -0.94 -31.67 -2.67
CA GLY A 755 -1.82 -32.45 -3.55
C GLY A 755 -0.99 -33.09 -4.66
N GLY A 756 -1.23 -34.37 -4.97
CA GLY A 756 -0.37 -35.19 -5.84
C GLY A 756 -0.14 -34.62 -7.25
N SER A 757 0.78 -33.67 -7.38
CA SER A 757 1.50 -33.32 -8.59
C SER A 757 2.73 -34.22 -8.67
N THR A 758 2.51 -35.52 -8.83
CA THR A 758 3.57 -36.39 -9.32
C THR A 758 3.73 -36.13 -10.81
N GLY A 759 4.65 -35.23 -11.15
CA GLY A 759 5.52 -35.49 -12.30
C GLY A 759 6.12 -36.88 -12.08
N ALA A 760 5.73 -37.82 -12.93
CA ALA A 760 5.87 -39.25 -12.70
C ALA A 760 7.30 -39.70 -12.33
N SER A 761 7.51 -40.09 -11.09
CA SER A 761 8.56 -41.03 -10.72
C SER A 761 8.16 -42.42 -11.21
N THR A 762 8.97 -42.99 -12.09
CA THR A 762 8.77 -44.33 -12.67
C THR A 762 9.01 -45.38 -11.59
N PRO A 763 8.06 -46.27 -11.25
CA PRO A 763 8.35 -47.42 -10.41
C PRO A 763 9.04 -48.50 -11.25
N SER A 764 10.25 -48.86 -10.84
CA SER A 764 10.92 -50.08 -11.25
C SER A 764 10.24 -51.30 -10.64
N GLY A 765 10.03 -52.36 -11.43
CA GLY A 765 10.14 -53.73 -10.94
C GLY A 765 8.89 -54.63 -10.97
N ASP A 766 8.88 -55.46 -12.01
CA ASP A 766 8.68 -56.91 -11.97
C ASP A 766 7.29 -57.54 -12.25
N ASN A 767 7.35 -58.57 -13.09
CA ASN A 767 6.28 -59.32 -13.72
C ASN A 767 5.52 -60.21 -12.72
N THR A 768 4.21 -60.42 -12.95
CA THR A 768 3.58 -61.76 -13.00
C THR A 768 2.09 -61.69 -13.36
N GLY A 769 1.65 -62.47 -14.37
CA GLY A 769 0.36 -63.17 -14.32
C GLY A 769 -0.80 -62.70 -15.21
N ASP A 770 -0.85 -63.28 -16.41
CA ASP A 770 -2.00 -63.99 -17.03
C ASP A 770 -3.28 -63.25 -17.53
N SER A 771 -3.40 -63.25 -18.86
CA SER A 771 -4.57 -63.42 -19.75
C SER A 771 -5.91 -62.65 -19.55
N THR A 772 -6.30 -61.84 -20.55
CA THR A 772 -7.35 -62.11 -21.58
C THR A 772 -8.02 -60.81 -22.09
N GLY A 773 -8.16 -60.68 -23.41
CA GLY A 773 -9.34 -60.02 -24.03
C GLY A 773 -9.14 -58.75 -24.88
N ASP A 774 -8.95 -58.95 -26.18
CA ASP A 774 -9.47 -58.22 -27.36
C ASP A 774 -9.52 -56.68 -27.48
N GLY A 775 -8.95 -56.18 -28.58
CA GLY A 775 -9.37 -54.92 -29.24
C GLY A 775 -8.37 -54.34 -30.25
N ALA A 776 -8.61 -54.55 -31.55
CA ALA A 776 -7.88 -54.08 -32.75
C ALA A 776 -7.56 -52.56 -32.80
N GLY A 777 -6.60 -52.01 -33.55
CA GLY A 777 -5.66 -52.50 -34.56
C GLY A 777 -5.15 -51.32 -35.41
N ALA A 778 -3.88 -51.31 -35.81
CA ALA A 778 -3.34 -50.57 -36.96
C ALA A 778 -1.95 -51.13 -37.31
N ASP A 779 -1.81 -51.64 -38.54
CA ASP A 779 -0.59 -52.26 -39.06
C ASP A 779 0.58 -51.26 -39.14
N GLN A 780 1.69 -51.54 -38.42
CA GLN A 780 3.01 -50.99 -38.71
C GLN A 780 3.82 -52.03 -39.50
N GLU A 781 4.38 -51.62 -40.64
CA GLU A 781 5.37 -52.43 -41.37
C GLU A 781 6.58 -52.74 -40.47
N PRO A 782 7.20 -53.92 -40.58
CA PRO A 782 8.38 -54.26 -39.80
C PRO A 782 9.54 -53.32 -40.18
N ILE A 783 10.07 -52.60 -39.19
CA ILE A 783 11.23 -51.72 -39.34
C ILE A 783 12.48 -52.60 -39.46
N ASP A 784 13.22 -52.46 -40.57
CA ASP A 784 14.50 -53.13 -40.79
C ASP A 784 15.58 -52.38 -39.99
N LEU A 785 16.03 -52.98 -38.89
CA LEU A 785 17.10 -52.46 -38.03
C LEU A 785 18.39 -53.25 -38.30
N PRO A 786 19.56 -52.59 -38.40
CA PRO A 786 20.84 -53.28 -38.56
C PRO A 786 21.16 -54.22 -37.39
N ASP A 787 21.74 -55.38 -37.69
CA ASP A 787 22.01 -56.46 -36.71
C ASP A 787 23.14 -56.14 -35.70
N SER A 788 23.86 -55.03 -35.85
CA SER A 788 24.98 -54.69 -34.96
C SER A 788 25.07 -53.21 -34.59
N VAL A 789 25.50 -52.92 -33.36
CA VAL A 789 25.74 -51.56 -32.84
C VAL A 789 26.71 -50.79 -33.74
N ALA A 790 27.70 -51.47 -34.32
CA ALA A 790 28.65 -50.84 -35.24
C ALA A 790 27.97 -50.36 -36.54
N ASP A 791 26.97 -51.10 -37.03
CA ASP A 791 26.22 -50.75 -38.23
C ASP A 791 25.22 -49.61 -37.95
N ILE A 792 24.59 -49.61 -36.77
CA ILE A 792 23.72 -48.52 -36.32
C ILE A 792 24.49 -47.20 -36.23
N VAL A 793 25.68 -47.21 -35.63
CA VAL A 793 26.55 -46.01 -35.52
C VAL A 793 27.03 -45.55 -36.90
N ALA A 794 27.33 -46.48 -37.82
CA ALA A 794 27.71 -46.14 -39.19
C ALA A 794 26.55 -45.51 -39.98
N GLU A 795 25.33 -46.01 -39.82
CA GLU A 795 24.12 -45.48 -40.46
C GLU A 795 23.78 -44.08 -39.89
N LEU A 796 23.86 -43.89 -38.57
CA LEU A 796 23.71 -42.56 -37.94
C LEU A 796 24.72 -41.54 -38.48
N GLY A 797 25.98 -41.97 -38.69
CA GLY A 797 27.00 -41.12 -39.32
C GLY A 797 26.65 -40.73 -40.75
N GLY A 798 26.03 -41.63 -41.53
CA GLY A 798 25.51 -41.34 -42.87
C GLY A 798 24.35 -40.35 -42.85
N LEU A 799 23.38 -40.57 -41.96
CA LEU A 799 22.20 -39.71 -41.80
C LEU A 799 22.57 -38.27 -41.42
N GLN A 800 23.63 -38.05 -40.65
CA GLN A 800 24.11 -36.70 -40.36
C GLN A 800 24.63 -35.97 -41.62
N VAL A 801 25.33 -36.69 -42.51
CA VAL A 801 25.82 -36.13 -43.77
C VAL A 801 24.65 -35.83 -44.72
N ASP A 802 23.67 -36.73 -44.78
CA ASP A 802 22.48 -36.57 -45.61
C ASP A 802 21.59 -35.43 -45.10
N ALA A 803 21.43 -35.27 -43.77
CA ALA A 803 20.72 -34.14 -43.17
C ALA A 803 21.37 -32.80 -43.54
N ALA A 804 22.71 -32.72 -43.48
CA ALA A 804 23.44 -31.52 -43.87
C ALA A 804 23.30 -31.22 -45.38
N LYS A 805 23.16 -32.25 -46.21
CA LYS A 805 22.95 -32.11 -47.65
C LYS A 805 21.54 -31.63 -47.98
N ALA A 806 20.50 -32.20 -47.34
CA ALA A 806 19.11 -31.77 -47.49
C ALA A 806 18.90 -30.30 -47.08
N LEU A 807 19.61 -29.85 -46.04
CA LEU A 807 19.61 -28.45 -45.60
C LEU A 807 20.42 -27.50 -46.52
N ALA A 808 21.35 -28.03 -47.31
CA ALA A 808 22.20 -27.24 -48.20
C ALA A 808 21.59 -27.04 -49.60
N GLU A 809 20.44 -27.66 -49.91
CA GLU A 809 19.70 -27.42 -51.14
C GLU A 809 19.03 -26.04 -51.12
N ASP A 810 18.77 -25.46 -52.30
CA ASP A 810 18.10 -24.15 -52.43
C ASP A 810 16.86 -24.28 -53.35
N PRO A 811 15.63 -24.28 -52.81
CA PRO A 811 15.32 -24.21 -51.37
C PRO A 811 15.64 -25.53 -50.62
N PRO A 812 15.84 -25.50 -49.28
CA PRO A 812 16.10 -26.71 -48.49
C PRO A 812 14.97 -27.73 -48.57
N ASP A 813 15.31 -29.02 -48.64
CA ASP A 813 14.33 -30.12 -48.64
C ASP A 813 13.95 -30.51 -47.20
N TRP A 814 12.94 -29.83 -46.66
CA TRP A 814 12.43 -30.06 -45.31
C TRP A 814 11.75 -31.42 -45.12
N ILE A 815 11.25 -32.03 -46.20
CA ILE A 815 10.57 -33.32 -46.12
C ILE A 815 11.63 -34.42 -45.99
N GLU A 816 12.68 -34.36 -46.81
CA GLU A 816 13.82 -35.28 -46.71
C GLU A 816 14.53 -35.13 -45.36
N TRP A 817 14.75 -33.90 -44.89
CA TRP A 817 15.31 -33.65 -43.56
C TRP A 817 14.46 -34.26 -42.44
N GLY A 818 13.13 -34.08 -42.47
CA GLY A 818 12.22 -34.66 -41.47
C GLY A 818 12.24 -36.19 -41.44
N GLN A 819 12.35 -36.84 -42.61
CA GLN A 819 12.49 -38.30 -42.70
C GLN A 819 13.83 -38.79 -42.15
N ILE A 820 14.92 -38.07 -42.41
CA ILE A 820 16.24 -38.36 -41.88
C ILE A 820 16.26 -38.26 -40.36
N GLN A 821 15.62 -37.22 -39.79
CA GLN A 821 15.51 -37.08 -38.33
C GLN A 821 14.71 -38.22 -37.70
N ALA A 822 13.58 -38.60 -38.30
CA ALA A 822 12.77 -39.72 -37.82
C ALA A 822 13.55 -41.05 -37.82
N ARG A 823 14.34 -41.32 -38.87
CA ARG A 823 15.20 -42.51 -38.95
C ARG A 823 16.35 -42.45 -37.95
N ALA A 824 16.97 -41.28 -37.75
CA ALA A 824 18.03 -41.11 -36.76
C ALA A 824 17.51 -41.35 -35.34
N GLN A 825 16.30 -40.88 -35.02
CA GLN A 825 15.67 -41.14 -33.73
C GLN A 825 15.42 -42.65 -33.52
N GLN A 826 14.87 -43.35 -34.52
CA GLN A 826 14.65 -44.81 -34.43
C GLN A 826 15.95 -45.60 -34.18
N LEU A 827 17.05 -45.21 -34.81
CA LEU A 827 18.35 -45.84 -34.61
C LEU A 827 18.96 -45.49 -33.25
N LEU A 828 18.70 -44.29 -32.73
CA LEU A 828 19.12 -43.87 -31.40
C LEU A 828 18.37 -44.66 -30.31
N ASP A 829 17.05 -44.81 -30.47
CA ASP A 829 16.21 -45.62 -29.59
C ASP A 829 16.69 -47.08 -29.57
N ALA A 830 16.99 -47.66 -30.74
CA ALA A 830 17.54 -49.01 -30.85
C ALA A 830 18.94 -49.16 -30.20
N LEU A 831 19.76 -48.10 -30.21
CA LEU A 831 21.06 -48.05 -29.53
C LEU A 831 20.91 -47.99 -28.00
N ILE A 832 19.93 -47.23 -27.52
CA ILE A 832 19.58 -47.12 -26.11
C ILE A 832 19.11 -48.49 -25.61
N ASP A 833 18.18 -49.12 -26.33
CA ASP A 833 17.68 -50.47 -26.02
C ASP A 833 18.80 -51.52 -25.98
N ALA A 834 19.76 -51.46 -26.92
CA ALA A 834 20.90 -52.37 -26.96
C ALA A 834 21.95 -52.10 -25.85
N SER A 835 21.87 -50.96 -25.17
CA SER A 835 22.79 -50.55 -24.09
C SER A 835 22.22 -50.72 -22.68
N SER A 836 20.91 -50.95 -22.57
CA SER A 836 20.20 -51.36 -21.35
C SER A 836 20.15 -52.87 -21.20
#